data_AF-A0A975E100-F1
#
_entry.id   AF-A0A975E100-F1
#
_cell.length_a   1.000
_cell.length_b   1.000
_cell.length_c   1.000
_cell.angle_alpha   90.00
_cell.angle_beta   90.00
_cell.angle_gamma   90.00
#
_symmetry.space_group_name_H-M   'P 1'
#
loop_
_entity.id
_entity.type
_entity.pdbx_description
1 polymer ?
#
loop_
_entity_poly.entity_id
_entity_poly.type
_entity_poly.pdbx_seq_one_letter_code
_entity_poly.pdbx_strand_id
1 'polypeptide(L)'
;MATSPERPHADRVAVIAVHGIADQKHGDTGEAVALQLAAASGGRSVAQELPLSVPPLDPAVPYRRWRPQGWGGRGRKSLRQSWRSDFLDDAIGGMDTGAAQANSAAPHAAAADTGVRFTDYLLAKAQGARRHHAAQPTTVSVHAVDGPALRADVFEMYWADLSRLPGSVASIVAELFTLLFHLSRLGVDALSLAERLAGRSELTWLGRVQRSADWLYSRLLALLALQLVMCTLILAPALLFAAHTNGTRVAATAIAAVGVAAGLVWLRGWRWRAALPLGALVGAAVWALLGTGQALLAVTLAWLAVLSLLYHRFLAYCEQRFRAVLGIGWMLYAVTLSCVALFGRSAGFSGSAGWINGTLGALEALLLAHAVLWPLLALLVAASVLLSEWALWRGGRAGRDHRQTLVTARLGLFSSVGAFLVLLMIGFMLSAWALRSMLGCALYEPWWFVGSPAAMCASDFLDWRAQRNASSFALVALFLLALLGFVALVFLPSILREMRMALPAAAGLGRWLSTGYRAIERLVRLWGLAVALGAAIVALLLLMSQLARSGLVPYPAAFDLHLQGMVDAVERLSKNWLGGIVIGIAGGAAGLMALGKVAIKQLQAIRAPLDAALDVDNHFREFPRDAICRVRIVERYVALLDHVRRQGYTRVVIVAHSQGTVITAELLRYLQQRDRLGRPATAAGQVDLQALREWLDAVGLRLLTVGSPLRQLYALRFPALYPWVLDRVQHAAGTGWTGPQPHELGLHHWSNLWGSGDYVGRWLWAASDDTRPAPLQVDPARYDGPMQQGRDSQGRAWKDGCIGADAHTHYFELEQRLVAEELFALVR
;
A
#
# COMPACT_ATOMS: atom_id res chain seq x y z
N MET A 1 31.95 37.53 -46.07
CA MET A 1 31.43 36.41 -45.27
C MET A 1 32.44 36.12 -44.16
N ALA A 2 32.21 36.66 -42.96
CA ALA A 2 33.05 36.37 -41.81
C ALA A 2 32.67 34.97 -41.29
N THR A 3 33.64 34.05 -41.31
CA THR A 3 33.56 32.74 -40.67
C THR A 3 33.36 32.95 -39.17
N SER A 4 32.19 32.57 -38.65
CA SER A 4 31.95 32.49 -37.21
C SER A 4 33.07 31.67 -36.57
N PRO A 5 33.71 32.15 -35.49
CA PRO A 5 34.69 31.35 -34.79
C PRO A 5 34.00 30.09 -34.27
N GLU A 6 34.54 28.92 -34.63
CA GLU A 6 34.17 27.65 -33.99
C GLU A 6 34.30 27.85 -32.48
N ARG A 7 33.17 27.83 -31.77
CA ARG A 7 33.18 27.81 -30.31
C ARG A 7 33.96 26.56 -29.89
N PRO A 8 34.91 26.65 -28.94
CA PRO A 8 35.55 25.47 -28.39
C PRO A 8 34.46 24.47 -27.98
N HIS A 9 34.63 23.19 -28.33
CA HIS A 9 33.68 22.12 -28.06
C HIS A 9 33.32 22.12 -26.56
N ALA A 10 32.21 22.78 -26.21
CA ALA A 10 31.67 22.68 -24.86
C ALA A 10 31.29 21.22 -24.63
N ASP A 11 31.81 20.65 -23.54
CA ASP A 11 31.51 19.28 -23.12
C ASP A 11 29.99 19.07 -23.12
N ARG A 12 29.54 18.06 -23.88
CA ARG A 12 28.12 17.71 -23.97
C ARG A 12 27.77 16.82 -22.79
N VAL A 13 26.90 17.30 -21.91
CA VAL A 13 26.49 16.59 -20.67
C VAL A 13 25.08 16.02 -20.81
N ALA A 14 24.87 14.78 -20.38
CA ALA A 14 23.52 14.23 -20.22
C ALA A 14 23.05 14.44 -18.78
N VAL A 15 21.85 14.97 -18.60
CA VAL A 15 21.17 15.06 -17.31
C VAL A 15 19.96 14.15 -17.35
N ILE A 16 19.82 13.24 -16.40
CA ILE A 16 18.63 12.36 -16.31
C ILE A 16 17.82 12.78 -15.09
N ALA A 17 16.68 13.40 -15.34
CA ALA A 17 15.72 13.80 -14.32
C ALA A 17 14.81 12.61 -13.98
N VAL A 18 14.92 12.11 -12.75
CA VAL A 18 14.10 11.03 -12.20
C VAL A 18 13.22 11.62 -11.12
N HIS A 19 11.97 11.82 -11.46
CA HIS A 19 11.06 12.52 -10.58
C HIS A 19 10.58 11.65 -9.40
N GLY A 20 10.00 12.31 -8.40
CA GLY A 20 9.52 11.70 -7.17
C GLY A 20 8.01 11.49 -7.10
N ILE A 21 7.52 11.42 -5.87
CA ILE A 21 6.12 11.20 -5.50
C ILE A 21 5.38 12.52 -5.69
N ALA A 22 4.57 12.63 -6.74
CA ALA A 22 3.63 13.74 -6.96
C ALA A 22 2.77 13.53 -8.22
N ASP A 23 1.73 14.37 -8.35
CA ASP A 23 0.86 14.49 -9.52
C ASP A 23 1.55 15.11 -10.77
N GLN A 24 2.88 14.96 -10.89
CA GLN A 24 3.71 15.54 -11.97
C GLN A 24 3.38 14.94 -13.33
N LYS A 25 2.95 15.78 -14.28
CA LYS A 25 2.70 15.32 -15.65
C LYS A 25 4.02 14.94 -16.31
N HIS A 26 3.89 14.13 -17.36
CA HIS A 26 5.02 13.88 -18.25
C HIS A 26 5.56 15.21 -18.78
N GLY A 27 6.87 15.40 -18.72
CA GLY A 27 7.62 16.60 -19.07
C GLY A 27 7.98 17.48 -17.87
N ASP A 28 7.15 17.55 -16.82
CA ASP A 28 7.23 18.60 -15.79
C ASP A 28 8.59 18.64 -15.07
N THR A 29 9.16 17.49 -14.74
CA THR A 29 10.41 17.45 -13.96
C THR A 29 11.63 17.68 -14.83
N GLY A 30 11.62 17.15 -16.06
CA GLY A 30 12.63 17.45 -17.06
C GLY A 30 12.68 18.95 -17.38
N GLU A 31 11.52 19.58 -17.54
CA GLU A 31 11.40 21.01 -17.79
C GLU A 31 11.93 21.84 -16.63
N ALA A 32 11.52 21.55 -15.39
CA ALA A 32 11.97 22.31 -14.21
C ALA A 32 13.50 22.26 -14.03
N VAL A 33 14.10 21.08 -14.19
CA VAL A 33 15.56 20.89 -14.15
C VAL A 33 16.25 21.65 -15.30
N ALA A 34 15.70 21.59 -16.51
CA ALA A 34 16.24 22.31 -17.66
C ALA A 34 16.15 23.83 -17.50
N LEU A 35 15.07 24.35 -16.91
CA LEU A 35 14.90 25.77 -16.62
C LEU A 35 15.88 26.26 -15.56
N GLN A 36 16.13 25.48 -14.50
CA GLN A 36 17.17 25.81 -13.51
C GLN A 36 18.56 25.87 -14.14
N LEU A 37 18.90 24.90 -15.00
CA LEU A 37 20.17 24.90 -15.73
C LEU A 37 20.30 26.06 -16.71
N ALA A 38 19.23 26.38 -17.45
CA ALA A 38 19.18 27.51 -18.36
C ALA A 38 19.37 28.83 -17.59
N ALA A 39 18.68 28.99 -16.45
CA ALA A 39 18.82 30.16 -15.59
C ALA A 39 20.24 30.30 -15.02
N ALA A 40 20.82 29.21 -14.51
CA ALA A 40 22.17 29.21 -13.93
C ALA A 40 23.28 29.43 -14.97
N SER A 41 23.07 28.96 -16.21
CA SER A 41 24.02 29.13 -17.30
C SER A 41 23.82 30.41 -18.12
N GLY A 42 22.72 31.15 -17.93
CA GLY A 42 22.35 32.26 -18.82
C GLY A 42 21.97 31.80 -20.24
N GLY A 43 21.45 30.58 -20.36
CA GLY A 43 21.11 29.92 -21.62
C GLY A 43 19.61 29.82 -21.89
N ARG A 44 19.25 28.99 -22.87
CA ARG A 44 17.85 28.66 -23.23
C ARG A 44 17.60 27.15 -23.20
N SER A 45 16.36 26.76 -23.00
CA SER A 45 15.89 25.37 -23.03
C SER A 45 14.93 25.15 -24.20
N VAL A 46 15.07 24.03 -24.92
CA VAL A 46 14.18 23.63 -26.03
C VAL A 46 13.69 22.21 -25.79
N ALA A 47 12.37 22.04 -25.68
CA ALA A 47 11.73 20.74 -25.47
C ALA A 47 11.63 19.92 -26.77
N GLN A 48 11.76 18.60 -26.64
CA GLN A 48 11.68 17.61 -27.71
C GLN A 48 11.10 16.30 -27.14
N GLU A 49 10.45 15.51 -27.99
CA GLU A 49 9.97 14.18 -27.64
C GLU A 49 10.80 13.11 -28.35
N LEU A 50 11.20 12.08 -27.60
CA LEU A 50 12.00 10.97 -28.09
C LEU A 50 11.24 9.65 -27.90
N PRO A 51 10.90 8.91 -28.97
CA PRO A 51 10.38 7.56 -28.83
C PRO A 51 11.49 6.60 -28.38
N LEU A 52 11.29 5.94 -27.24
CA LEU A 52 12.21 4.96 -26.66
C LEU A 52 11.61 3.55 -26.73
N SER A 53 12.33 2.62 -27.35
CA SER A 53 11.98 1.20 -27.29
C SER A 53 12.46 0.60 -25.96
N VAL A 54 11.58 -0.10 -25.25
CA VAL A 54 11.86 -0.68 -23.93
C VAL A 54 11.82 -2.21 -24.03
N PRO A 55 12.94 -2.87 -24.36
CA PRO A 55 12.98 -4.33 -24.40
C PRO A 55 12.89 -4.92 -22.98
N PRO A 56 12.28 -6.10 -22.81
CA PRO A 56 12.27 -6.79 -21.53
C PRO A 56 13.69 -7.22 -21.13
N LEU A 57 14.01 -7.14 -19.84
CA LEU A 57 15.31 -7.54 -19.31
C LEU A 57 15.29 -8.95 -18.73
N ASP A 58 16.36 -9.69 -18.97
CA ASP A 58 16.55 -11.01 -18.37
C ASP A 58 17.16 -10.92 -16.96
N PRO A 59 16.69 -11.75 -16.02
CA PRO A 59 17.31 -11.87 -14.69
C PRO A 59 18.72 -12.44 -14.84
N ALA A 60 19.60 -12.16 -13.88
CA ALA A 60 20.95 -12.69 -13.74
C ALA A 60 20.95 -14.18 -13.34
N VAL A 61 19.92 -14.61 -12.61
CA VAL A 61 19.75 -16.03 -12.25
C VAL A 61 18.44 -16.55 -12.86
N PRO A 62 18.47 -17.67 -13.60
CA PRO A 62 17.26 -18.24 -14.17
C PRO A 62 16.30 -18.76 -13.09
N TYR A 63 15.00 -18.55 -13.29
CA TYR A 63 13.95 -18.95 -12.36
C TYR A 63 13.09 -20.09 -12.91
N ARG A 64 13.17 -21.28 -12.30
CA ARG A 64 12.28 -22.40 -12.66
C ARG A 64 10.96 -22.28 -11.91
N ARG A 65 9.93 -21.88 -12.64
CA ARG A 65 8.56 -21.76 -12.12
C ARG A 65 8.05 -23.09 -11.59
N TRP A 66 7.59 -23.13 -10.34
CA TRP A 66 6.75 -24.22 -9.87
C TRP A 66 5.44 -24.24 -10.68
N ARG A 67 5.27 -25.27 -11.53
CA ARG A 67 4.05 -25.51 -12.32
C ARG A 67 3.32 -26.72 -11.75
N PRO A 68 2.48 -26.54 -10.72
CA PRO A 68 1.73 -27.66 -10.17
C PRO A 68 0.76 -28.23 -11.20
N GLN A 69 0.68 -29.55 -11.28
CA GLN A 69 -0.31 -30.25 -12.10
C GLN A 69 -1.64 -30.39 -11.33
N GLY A 70 -2.76 -30.39 -12.06
CA GLY A 70 -4.10 -30.59 -11.50
C GLY A 70 -4.66 -29.42 -10.68
N TRP A 71 -5.87 -29.59 -10.18
CA TRP A 71 -6.57 -28.55 -9.40
C TRP A 71 -6.03 -28.47 -7.96
N GLY A 72 -5.76 -29.61 -7.32
CA GLY A 72 -5.21 -29.66 -5.95
C GLY A 72 -3.82 -29.04 -5.84
N GLY A 73 -2.94 -29.28 -6.80
CA GLY A 73 -1.61 -28.66 -6.83
C GLY A 73 -1.68 -27.14 -7.00
N ARG A 74 -2.58 -26.63 -7.87
CA ARG A 74 -2.82 -25.20 -8.04
C ARG A 74 -3.37 -24.55 -6.76
N GLY A 75 -4.28 -25.23 -6.06
CA GLY A 75 -4.80 -24.79 -4.76
C GLY A 75 -3.70 -24.70 -3.69
N ARG A 76 -2.89 -25.76 -3.52
CA ARG A 76 -1.75 -25.77 -2.59
C ARG A 76 -0.75 -24.64 -2.87
N LYS A 77 -0.46 -24.40 -4.15
CA LYS A 77 0.39 -23.27 -4.55
C LYS A 77 -0.25 -21.95 -4.13
N SER A 78 -1.50 -21.70 -4.50
CA SER A 78 -2.17 -20.44 -4.17
C SER A 78 -2.20 -20.18 -2.64
N LEU A 79 -2.46 -21.23 -1.84
CA LEU A 79 -2.39 -21.15 -0.37
C LEU A 79 -0.99 -20.79 0.14
N ARG A 80 0.08 -21.43 -0.37
CA ARG A 80 1.45 -21.07 0.04
C ARG A 80 1.81 -19.63 -0.35
N GLN A 81 1.46 -19.20 -1.57
CA GLN A 81 1.69 -17.81 -2.02
C GLN A 81 0.88 -16.80 -1.20
N SER A 82 -0.29 -17.20 -0.69
CA SER A 82 -1.08 -16.37 0.23
C SER A 82 -0.42 -16.26 1.60
N TRP A 83 0.33 -17.27 2.03
CA TRP A 83 0.95 -17.35 3.36
C TRP A 83 2.30 -16.64 3.45
N ARG A 84 3.12 -16.68 2.39
CA ARG A 84 4.47 -16.08 2.37
C ARG A 84 4.84 -15.58 0.97
N SER A 85 5.66 -14.53 0.87
CA SER A 85 6.29 -14.08 -0.39
C SER A 85 7.03 -15.24 -1.08
N ASP A 86 7.01 -15.30 -2.43
CA ASP A 86 7.73 -16.35 -3.16
C ASP A 86 9.27 -16.16 -3.05
N PHE A 87 9.74 -14.94 -2.81
CA PHE A 87 11.17 -14.65 -2.54
C PHE A 87 11.64 -15.33 -1.25
N LEU A 88 10.72 -15.50 -0.29
CA LEU A 88 11.01 -16.06 1.02
C LEU A 88 10.72 -17.57 1.11
N ASP A 89 10.15 -18.20 0.08
CA ASP A 89 9.83 -19.64 0.05
C ASP A 89 10.73 -20.38 -0.96
N ASP A 90 11.66 -21.19 -0.48
CA ASP A 90 12.58 -21.96 -1.34
C ASP A 90 11.88 -22.95 -2.28
N ALA A 91 10.74 -23.50 -1.86
CA ALA A 91 9.99 -24.48 -2.68
C ALA A 91 9.25 -23.82 -3.86
N ILE A 92 9.04 -22.50 -3.79
CA ILE A 92 8.43 -21.71 -4.87
C ILE A 92 9.50 -20.90 -5.61
N GLY A 93 10.56 -20.53 -4.90
CA GLY A 93 11.70 -19.71 -5.31
C GLY A 93 12.86 -20.45 -5.99
N GLY A 94 12.92 -21.80 -5.94
CA GLY A 94 14.09 -22.58 -6.36
C GLY A 94 13.81 -23.90 -7.10
N MET A 95 14.86 -24.46 -7.72
CA MET A 95 14.89 -25.81 -8.30
C MET A 95 15.18 -26.88 -7.23
N ASP A 96 14.73 -28.12 -7.46
CA ASP A 96 15.21 -29.29 -6.70
C ASP A 96 16.69 -29.58 -7.00
N THR A 97 17.39 -29.98 -5.94
CA THR A 97 18.76 -30.49 -5.82
C THR A 97 19.52 -30.76 -7.13
N GLY A 98 20.58 -30.00 -7.39
CA GLY A 98 21.60 -30.45 -8.34
C GLY A 98 22.58 -29.42 -8.90
N ALA A 99 22.14 -28.26 -9.43
CA ALA A 99 23.07 -27.47 -10.28
C ALA A 99 22.83 -25.96 -10.51
N ALA A 100 21.92 -25.24 -9.82
CA ALA A 100 21.85 -23.78 -10.00
C ALA A 100 21.30 -23.02 -8.79
N GLN A 101 21.79 -21.79 -8.61
CA GLN A 101 21.47 -20.83 -7.55
C GLN A 101 19.95 -20.59 -7.41
N ALA A 102 19.43 -20.61 -6.18
CA ALA A 102 18.03 -20.28 -5.90
C ALA A 102 17.82 -18.75 -5.89
N ASN A 103 16.83 -18.26 -6.64
CA ASN A 103 16.35 -16.87 -6.57
C ASN A 103 15.45 -16.65 -5.36
N SER A 104 15.98 -16.97 -4.18
CA SER A 104 15.33 -16.79 -2.88
C SER A 104 16.17 -15.88 -1.99
N ALA A 105 15.67 -15.50 -0.82
CA ALA A 105 16.41 -14.73 0.18
C ALA A 105 17.36 -15.55 1.08
N ALA A 106 17.68 -16.82 0.73
CA ALA A 106 18.56 -17.66 1.55
C ALA A 106 19.96 -17.03 1.72
N PRO A 107 20.55 -16.96 2.93
CA PRO A 107 21.93 -16.48 3.08
C PRO A 107 22.91 -17.35 2.29
N HIS A 108 23.83 -16.72 1.56
CA HIS A 108 24.83 -17.40 0.73
C HIS A 108 26.18 -16.71 0.88
N ALA A 109 27.27 -17.48 0.90
CA ALA A 109 28.59 -17.04 1.34
C ALA A 109 29.26 -15.94 0.47
N ALA A 110 28.76 -15.72 -0.75
CA ALA A 110 29.32 -14.74 -1.69
C ALA A 110 28.26 -14.03 -2.56
N ALA A 111 26.99 -13.99 -2.14
CA ALA A 111 25.91 -13.41 -2.96
C ALA A 111 25.82 -11.89 -2.79
N ALA A 112 25.42 -11.19 -3.86
CA ALA A 112 25.07 -9.78 -3.83
C ALA A 112 24.07 -9.43 -2.72
N ASP A 113 23.96 -8.15 -2.41
CA ASP A 113 23.09 -7.66 -1.34
C ASP A 113 21.62 -8.08 -1.54
N THR A 114 20.88 -8.22 -0.43
CA THR A 114 19.49 -8.75 -0.46
C THR A 114 18.56 -7.93 -1.36
N GLY A 115 18.70 -6.60 -1.41
CA GLY A 115 17.92 -5.74 -2.33
C GLY A 115 18.23 -5.99 -3.81
N VAL A 116 19.50 -6.25 -4.14
CA VAL A 116 19.94 -6.62 -5.50
C VAL A 116 19.34 -7.96 -5.90
N ARG A 117 19.38 -8.96 -5.00
CA ARG A 117 18.74 -10.27 -5.21
C ARG A 117 17.22 -10.17 -5.37
N PHE A 118 16.59 -9.29 -4.59
CA PHE A 118 15.14 -9.05 -4.70
C PHE A 118 14.78 -8.46 -6.07
N THR A 119 15.58 -7.52 -6.59
CA THR A 119 15.41 -6.99 -7.96
C THR A 119 15.50 -8.10 -9.00
N ASP A 120 16.51 -8.95 -8.90
CA ASP A 120 16.72 -10.07 -9.82
C ASP A 120 15.55 -11.06 -9.80
N TYR A 121 15.09 -11.39 -8.59
CA TYR A 121 13.92 -12.24 -8.37
C TYR A 121 12.66 -11.67 -9.04
N LEU A 122 12.41 -10.36 -8.93
CA LEU A 122 11.23 -9.74 -9.55
C LEU A 122 11.30 -9.79 -11.09
N LEU A 123 12.49 -9.53 -11.67
CA LEU A 123 12.74 -9.71 -13.11
C LEU A 123 12.42 -11.15 -13.55
N ALA A 124 12.92 -12.12 -12.81
CA ALA A 124 12.72 -13.53 -13.10
C ALA A 124 11.25 -13.96 -12.96
N LYS A 125 10.55 -13.43 -11.95
CA LYS A 125 9.11 -13.68 -11.73
C LYS A 125 8.27 -13.16 -12.90
N ALA A 126 8.57 -11.96 -13.40
CA ALA A 126 7.83 -11.31 -14.48
C ALA A 126 8.12 -11.89 -15.88
N GLN A 127 9.28 -12.50 -16.11
CA GLN A 127 9.78 -12.93 -17.43
C GLN A 127 8.73 -13.64 -18.31
N GLY A 128 8.17 -14.76 -17.86
CA GLY A 128 7.21 -15.53 -18.65
C GLY A 128 5.75 -15.04 -18.60
N ALA A 129 5.45 -13.87 -18.02
CA ALA A 129 4.18 -13.19 -18.26
C ALA A 129 4.31 -12.17 -19.42
N ARG A 130 5.55 -11.73 -19.69
CA ARG A 130 5.87 -10.65 -20.63
C ARG A 130 6.29 -11.09 -22.02
N ARG A 131 6.73 -12.35 -22.20
CA ARG A 131 7.03 -12.94 -23.53
C ARG A 131 5.88 -12.86 -24.56
N HIS A 132 4.67 -12.53 -24.13
CA HIS A 132 3.49 -12.39 -24.99
C HIS A 132 3.08 -10.95 -25.29
N HIS A 133 3.74 -9.93 -24.72
CA HIS A 133 3.44 -8.52 -24.97
C HIS A 133 4.55 -7.88 -25.79
N ALA A 134 4.22 -7.32 -26.96
CA ALA A 134 5.15 -6.53 -27.76
C ALA A 134 5.57 -5.26 -26.99
N ALA A 135 6.86 -4.92 -27.01
CA ALA A 135 7.37 -3.70 -26.40
C ALA A 135 6.74 -2.49 -27.10
N GLN A 136 5.83 -1.80 -26.42
CA GLN A 136 5.31 -0.52 -26.92
C GLN A 136 6.36 0.57 -26.70
N PRO A 137 6.67 1.40 -27.71
CA PRO A 137 7.55 2.53 -27.53
C PRO A 137 6.96 3.48 -26.48
N THR A 138 7.81 3.95 -25.57
CA THR A 138 7.46 4.97 -24.57
C THR A 138 8.07 6.29 -25.00
N THR A 139 7.32 7.38 -24.92
CA THR A 139 7.84 8.73 -25.21
C THR A 139 8.63 9.27 -24.01
N VAL A 140 9.84 9.76 -24.26
CA VAL A 140 10.72 10.42 -23.29
C VAL A 140 10.73 11.92 -23.60
N SER A 141 10.47 12.76 -22.60
CA SER A 141 10.68 14.20 -22.72
C SER A 141 12.17 14.52 -22.65
N VAL A 142 12.67 15.32 -23.59
CA VAL A 142 14.07 15.74 -23.66
C VAL A 142 14.13 17.25 -23.80
N HIS A 143 14.93 17.93 -22.98
CA HIS A 143 15.16 19.36 -23.09
C HIS A 143 16.63 19.65 -23.39
N ALA A 144 16.89 20.27 -24.54
CA ALA A 144 18.22 20.74 -24.90
C ALA A 144 18.48 22.10 -24.26
N VAL A 145 19.51 22.19 -23.42
CA VAL A 145 19.97 23.41 -22.75
C VAL A 145 21.25 23.90 -23.41
N ASP A 146 21.21 25.12 -23.95
CA ASP A 146 22.32 25.76 -24.65
C ASP A 146 22.64 27.11 -23.98
N GLY A 147 23.82 27.20 -23.37
CA GLY A 147 24.33 28.40 -22.71
C GLY A 147 25.82 28.63 -22.99
N PRO A 148 26.37 29.82 -22.67
CA PRO A 148 27.76 30.21 -22.98
C PRO A 148 28.84 29.23 -22.51
N ALA A 149 28.60 28.49 -21.43
CA ALA A 149 29.55 27.54 -20.83
C ALA A 149 28.95 26.15 -20.57
N LEU A 150 27.77 25.84 -21.13
CA LEU A 150 27.08 24.57 -20.89
C LEU A 150 26.29 24.14 -22.13
N ARG A 151 26.51 22.90 -22.56
CA ARG A 151 25.63 22.20 -23.49
C ARG A 151 25.14 20.92 -22.84
N ALA A 152 23.86 20.87 -22.49
CA ALA A 152 23.29 19.72 -21.80
C ALA A 152 21.98 19.25 -22.44
N ASP A 153 21.72 17.95 -22.41
CA ASP A 153 20.43 17.38 -22.74
C ASP A 153 19.81 16.76 -21.49
N VAL A 154 18.63 17.26 -21.10
CA VAL A 154 17.89 16.81 -19.92
C VAL A 154 16.83 15.81 -20.35
N PHE A 155 17.07 14.53 -20.06
CA PHE A 155 16.14 13.42 -20.29
C PHE A 155 15.27 13.20 -19.07
N GLU A 156 13.96 13.09 -19.25
CA GLU A 156 13.06 12.71 -18.17
C GLU A 156 12.85 11.20 -18.13
N MET A 157 13.28 10.55 -17.04
CA MET A 157 12.87 9.19 -16.71
C MET A 157 11.50 9.23 -16.01
N TYR A 158 10.46 9.37 -16.82
CA TYR A 158 9.08 9.34 -16.34
C TYR A 158 8.68 7.91 -15.94
N TRP A 159 8.15 7.75 -14.73
CA TRP A 159 7.68 6.44 -14.24
C TRP A 159 6.33 6.49 -13.51
N ALA A 160 5.79 7.68 -13.25
CA ALA A 160 4.53 7.83 -12.53
C ALA A 160 3.34 7.15 -13.24
N ASP A 161 3.33 7.00 -14.56
CA ASP A 161 2.31 6.21 -15.29
C ASP A 161 2.27 4.74 -14.87
N LEU A 162 3.37 4.22 -14.31
CA LEU A 162 3.49 2.83 -13.86
C LEU A 162 2.97 2.63 -12.43
N SER A 163 2.94 3.68 -11.60
CA SER A 163 2.52 3.64 -10.20
C SER A 163 1.18 4.34 -9.93
N ARG A 164 0.71 5.19 -10.84
CA ARG A 164 -0.48 6.04 -10.67
C ARG A 164 -1.77 5.26 -10.46
N LEU A 165 -2.61 5.86 -9.62
CA LEU A 165 -4.04 5.57 -9.54
C LEU A 165 -4.69 5.95 -10.88
N PRO A 166 -5.36 5.01 -11.59
CA PRO A 166 -6.12 5.33 -12.78
C PRO A 166 -7.18 6.40 -12.50
N GLY A 167 -7.44 7.29 -13.45
CA GLY A 167 -8.28 8.49 -13.27
C GLY A 167 -9.77 8.25 -12.93
N SER A 168 -10.20 7.01 -12.68
CA SER A 168 -11.56 6.71 -12.22
C SER A 168 -11.60 6.59 -10.69
N VAL A 169 -12.64 7.15 -10.07
CA VAL A 169 -12.89 7.05 -8.61
C VAL A 169 -12.87 5.60 -8.13
N ALA A 170 -13.43 4.68 -8.92
CA ALA A 170 -13.43 3.25 -8.61
C ALA A 170 -12.02 2.67 -8.49
N SER A 171 -11.07 3.11 -9.32
CA SER A 171 -9.71 2.62 -9.27
C SER A 171 -8.92 3.19 -8.09
N ILE A 172 -9.19 4.44 -7.71
CA ILE A 172 -8.65 5.04 -6.48
C ILE A 172 -9.08 4.20 -5.27
N VAL A 173 -10.39 3.92 -5.15
CA VAL A 173 -10.93 3.08 -4.06
C VAL A 173 -10.29 1.68 -4.08
N ALA A 174 -10.14 1.06 -5.25
CA ALA A 174 -9.55 -0.26 -5.37
C ALA A 174 -8.08 -0.33 -4.92
N GLU A 175 -7.26 0.68 -5.24
CA GLU A 175 -5.87 0.73 -4.82
C GLU A 175 -5.72 1.14 -3.35
N LEU A 176 -6.57 2.03 -2.81
CA LEU A 176 -6.63 2.29 -1.37
C LEU A 176 -7.00 1.03 -0.58
N PHE A 177 -7.97 0.26 -1.09
CA PHE A 177 -8.32 -1.04 -0.53
C PHE A 177 -7.16 -2.04 -0.66
N THR A 178 -6.39 -1.99 -1.76
CA THR A 178 -5.20 -2.84 -1.93
C THR A 178 -4.12 -2.48 -0.91
N LEU A 179 -3.81 -1.19 -0.76
CA LEU A 179 -2.86 -0.69 0.23
C LEU A 179 -3.25 -1.12 1.65
N LEU A 180 -4.55 -1.05 1.98
CA LEU A 180 -5.08 -1.44 3.28
C LEU A 180 -4.66 -2.87 3.68
N PHE A 181 -4.71 -3.85 2.77
CA PHE A 181 -4.28 -5.22 3.10
C PHE A 181 -2.80 -5.45 2.91
N HIS A 182 -2.17 -4.76 1.96
CA HIS A 182 -0.77 -5.02 1.63
C HIS A 182 0.18 -4.36 2.65
N LEU A 183 -0.23 -3.30 3.35
CA LEU A 183 0.57 -2.69 4.41
C LEU A 183 0.86 -3.65 5.58
N SER A 184 -0.14 -4.43 6.02
CA SER A 184 0.05 -5.54 6.97
C SER A 184 1.04 -6.56 6.42
N ARG A 185 0.86 -6.94 5.15
CA ARG A 185 1.72 -7.91 4.47
C ARG A 185 3.18 -7.46 4.36
N LEU A 186 3.44 -6.20 4.01
CA LEU A 186 4.79 -5.62 3.97
C LEU A 186 5.51 -5.76 5.30
N GLY A 187 4.80 -5.52 6.41
CA GLY A 187 5.33 -5.72 7.76
C GLY A 187 5.71 -7.18 8.05
N VAL A 188 4.85 -8.11 7.65
CA VAL A 188 5.10 -9.56 7.78
C VAL A 188 6.27 -10.04 6.92
N ASP A 189 6.38 -9.56 5.67
CA ASP A 189 7.46 -9.92 4.76
C ASP A 189 8.80 -9.33 5.25
N ALA A 190 8.81 -8.10 5.78
CA ALA A 190 9.99 -7.52 6.44
C ALA A 190 10.46 -8.35 7.64
N LEU A 191 9.53 -8.76 8.52
CA LEU A 191 9.86 -9.66 9.64
C LEU A 191 10.36 -11.02 9.16
N SER A 192 9.69 -11.60 8.16
CA SER A 192 10.03 -12.92 7.63
C SER A 192 11.39 -12.94 6.94
N LEU A 193 11.83 -11.80 6.38
CA LEU A 193 13.16 -11.63 5.85
C LEU A 193 14.19 -11.52 7.00
N ALA A 194 13.92 -10.70 8.02
CA ALA A 194 14.80 -10.57 9.17
C ALA A 194 14.96 -11.90 9.93
N GLU A 195 13.88 -12.67 10.10
CA GLU A 195 13.88 -14.04 10.64
C GLU A 195 14.88 -14.90 9.86
N ARG A 196 14.79 -14.86 8.53
CA ARG A 196 15.57 -15.70 7.63
C ARG A 196 17.05 -15.35 7.60
N LEU A 197 17.39 -14.06 7.68
CA LEU A 197 18.78 -13.61 7.73
C LEU A 197 19.41 -13.81 9.11
N ALA A 198 18.63 -13.69 10.19
CA ALA A 198 19.14 -13.86 11.56
C ALA A 198 19.25 -15.33 11.99
N GLY A 199 18.47 -16.25 11.41
CA GLY A 199 18.50 -17.67 11.71
C GLY A 199 18.05 -18.05 13.14
N ARG A 200 17.21 -17.22 13.77
CA ARG A 200 16.86 -17.34 15.19
C ARG A 200 15.49 -17.99 15.42
N SER A 201 15.42 -18.95 16.34
CA SER A 201 14.18 -19.67 16.67
C SER A 201 13.10 -18.80 17.31
N GLU A 202 13.47 -17.73 18.03
CA GLU A 202 12.48 -16.81 18.62
C GLU A 202 11.64 -16.09 17.55
N LEU A 203 12.29 -15.74 16.43
CA LEU A 203 11.66 -15.02 15.34
C LEU A 203 10.74 -15.92 14.52
N THR A 204 10.97 -17.22 14.54
CA THR A 204 10.10 -18.18 13.86
C THR A 204 8.72 -18.26 14.48
N TRP A 205 8.61 -18.28 15.81
CA TRP A 205 7.30 -18.27 16.46
C TRP A 205 6.57 -16.95 16.23
N LEU A 206 7.26 -15.83 16.39
CA LEU A 206 6.70 -14.51 16.10
C LEU A 206 6.24 -14.38 14.64
N GLY A 207 7.08 -14.80 13.69
CA GLY A 207 6.78 -14.78 12.26
C GLY A 207 5.61 -15.68 11.89
N ARG A 208 5.41 -16.82 12.57
CA ARG A 208 4.20 -17.66 12.40
C ARG A 208 2.96 -16.94 12.92
N VAL A 209 2.99 -16.40 14.14
CA VAL A 209 1.85 -15.70 14.75
C VAL A 209 1.43 -14.50 13.90
N GLN A 210 2.39 -13.70 13.43
CA GLN A 210 2.07 -12.55 12.56
C GLN A 210 1.51 -12.96 11.20
N ARG A 211 2.05 -14.01 10.55
CA ARG A 211 1.47 -14.55 9.32
C ARG A 211 0.05 -15.07 9.53
N SER A 212 -0.20 -15.76 10.64
CA SER A 212 -1.55 -16.20 11.02
C SER A 212 -2.50 -15.01 11.19
N ALA A 213 -2.06 -13.95 11.89
CA ALA A 213 -2.87 -12.75 12.09
C ALA A 213 -3.18 -12.06 10.75
N ASP A 214 -2.17 -11.82 9.91
CA ASP A 214 -2.33 -11.22 8.58
C ASP A 214 -3.27 -12.05 7.68
N TRP A 215 -3.10 -13.39 7.67
CA TRP A 215 -3.91 -14.28 6.84
C TRP A 215 -5.36 -14.34 7.34
N LEU A 216 -5.58 -14.48 8.65
CA LEU A 216 -6.91 -14.45 9.26
C LEU A 216 -7.63 -13.13 8.94
N TYR A 217 -6.94 -12.02 9.12
CA TYR A 217 -7.43 -10.68 8.80
C TYR A 217 -7.82 -10.55 7.32
N SER A 218 -6.87 -10.82 6.43
CA SER A 218 -7.00 -10.39 5.04
C SER A 218 -7.63 -11.43 4.12
N ARG A 219 -7.63 -12.73 4.47
CA ARG A 219 -8.17 -13.83 3.64
C ARG A 219 -9.44 -14.44 4.22
N LEU A 220 -9.72 -14.24 5.51
CA LEU A 220 -10.96 -14.74 6.12
C LEU A 220 -11.89 -13.61 6.55
N LEU A 221 -11.48 -12.73 7.48
CA LEU A 221 -12.32 -11.63 7.97
C LEU A 221 -12.73 -10.66 6.86
N ALA A 222 -11.81 -10.29 5.97
CA ALA A 222 -12.13 -9.44 4.81
C ALA A 222 -13.17 -10.06 3.87
N LEU A 223 -13.08 -11.38 3.63
CA LEU A 223 -14.03 -12.08 2.76
C LEU A 223 -15.37 -12.35 3.46
N LEU A 224 -15.37 -12.52 4.78
CA LEU A 224 -16.60 -12.58 5.56
C LEU A 224 -17.32 -11.23 5.57
N ALA A 225 -16.59 -10.12 5.68
CA ALA A 225 -17.17 -8.77 5.52
C ALA A 225 -17.79 -8.59 4.14
N LEU A 226 -17.13 -9.09 3.09
CA LEU A 226 -17.70 -9.14 1.74
C LEU A 226 -18.98 -9.99 1.70
N GLN A 227 -19.08 -11.10 2.45
CA GLN A 227 -20.33 -11.86 2.55
C GLN A 227 -21.46 -11.06 3.21
N LEU A 228 -21.17 -10.18 4.18
CA LEU A 228 -22.19 -9.30 4.75
C LEU A 228 -22.79 -8.37 3.67
N VAL A 229 -21.95 -7.84 2.78
CA VAL A 229 -22.41 -7.08 1.61
C VAL A 229 -23.23 -7.96 0.68
N MET A 230 -22.79 -9.20 0.44
CA MET A 230 -23.56 -10.15 -0.37
C MET A 230 -24.94 -10.44 0.22
N CYS A 231 -25.08 -10.61 1.54
CA CYS A 231 -26.39 -10.76 2.17
C CYS A 231 -27.30 -9.56 1.88
N THR A 232 -26.80 -8.33 2.04
CA THR A 232 -27.55 -7.11 1.69
C THR A 232 -28.00 -7.12 0.22
N LEU A 233 -27.14 -7.54 -0.71
CA LEU A 233 -27.45 -7.59 -2.14
C LEU A 233 -28.42 -8.73 -2.51
N ILE A 234 -28.30 -9.90 -1.85
CA ILE A 234 -29.21 -11.04 -2.04
C ILE A 234 -30.63 -10.66 -1.60
N LEU A 235 -30.75 -9.86 -0.55
CA LEU A 235 -32.03 -9.42 0.00
C LEU A 235 -32.78 -8.44 -0.92
N ALA A 236 -32.08 -7.76 -1.84
CA ALA A 236 -32.63 -6.66 -2.61
C ALA A 236 -33.92 -6.98 -3.41
N PRO A 237 -34.03 -8.09 -4.17
CA PRO A 237 -35.27 -8.42 -4.89
C PRO A 237 -36.45 -8.66 -3.95
N ALA A 238 -36.22 -9.32 -2.82
CA ALA A 238 -37.25 -9.59 -1.82
C ALA A 238 -37.76 -8.29 -1.16
N LEU A 239 -36.87 -7.31 -0.93
CA LEU A 239 -37.25 -5.99 -0.42
C LEU A 239 -38.04 -5.18 -1.44
N LEU A 240 -37.62 -5.20 -2.72
CA LEU A 240 -38.36 -4.53 -3.79
C LEU A 240 -39.76 -5.14 -3.95
N PHE A 241 -39.89 -6.46 -3.81
CA PHE A 241 -41.18 -7.15 -3.82
C PHE A 241 -42.03 -6.80 -2.59
N ALA A 242 -41.46 -6.78 -1.39
CA ALA A 242 -42.18 -6.37 -0.18
C ALA A 242 -42.64 -4.89 -0.25
N ALA A 243 -41.80 -4.01 -0.83
CA ALA A 243 -42.15 -2.63 -1.10
C ALA A 243 -43.29 -2.52 -2.14
N HIS A 244 -43.26 -3.36 -3.18
CA HIS A 244 -44.32 -3.46 -4.18
C HIS A 244 -45.67 -3.82 -3.55
N THR A 245 -45.72 -4.85 -2.70
CA THR A 245 -46.94 -5.26 -2.00
C THR A 245 -47.45 -4.19 -1.04
N ASN A 246 -46.56 -3.38 -0.47
CA ASN A 246 -46.89 -2.29 0.46
C ASN A 246 -47.22 -0.94 -0.23
N GLY A 247 -47.23 -0.89 -1.58
CA GLY A 247 -47.68 0.29 -2.33
C GLY A 247 -46.67 1.44 -2.48
N THR A 248 -45.38 1.25 -2.15
CA THR A 248 -44.33 2.27 -2.30
C THR A 248 -43.74 2.29 -3.72
N ARG A 249 -44.56 2.71 -4.69
CA ARG A 249 -44.33 2.47 -6.13
C ARG A 249 -43.19 3.26 -6.80
N VAL A 250 -42.83 4.44 -6.29
CA VAL A 250 -41.95 5.40 -7.01
C VAL A 250 -40.47 5.23 -6.67
N ALA A 251 -40.14 4.99 -5.40
CA ALA A 251 -38.74 4.87 -4.97
C ALA A 251 -38.10 3.55 -5.43
N ALA A 252 -38.84 2.45 -5.37
CA ALA A 252 -38.35 1.12 -5.76
C ALA A 252 -38.08 1.00 -7.27
N THR A 253 -38.96 1.55 -8.11
CA THR A 253 -38.77 1.62 -9.58
C THR A 253 -37.61 2.56 -9.94
N ALA A 254 -37.45 3.68 -9.26
CA ALA A 254 -36.31 4.59 -9.46
C ALA A 254 -34.97 3.92 -9.12
N ILE A 255 -34.89 3.19 -8.00
CA ILE A 255 -33.67 2.47 -7.59
C ILE A 255 -33.33 1.35 -8.60
N ALA A 256 -34.31 0.54 -9.01
CA ALA A 256 -34.11 -0.50 -10.02
C ALA A 256 -33.66 0.09 -11.37
N ALA A 257 -34.29 1.19 -11.81
CA ALA A 257 -33.96 1.88 -13.04
C ALA A 257 -32.53 2.46 -13.04
N VAL A 258 -32.13 3.10 -11.93
CA VAL A 258 -30.77 3.64 -11.75
C VAL A 258 -29.73 2.51 -11.71
N GLY A 259 -30.04 1.39 -11.04
CA GLY A 259 -29.16 0.22 -11.00
C GLY A 259 -28.88 -0.38 -12.38
N VAL A 260 -29.92 -0.56 -13.19
CA VAL A 260 -29.79 -1.06 -14.58
C VAL A 260 -29.05 -0.05 -15.45
N ALA A 261 -29.35 1.25 -15.33
CA ALA A 261 -28.67 2.30 -16.07
C ALA A 261 -27.16 2.35 -15.72
N ALA A 262 -26.80 2.26 -14.45
CA ALA A 262 -25.42 2.20 -14.00
C ALA A 262 -24.69 0.95 -14.54
N GLY A 263 -25.36 -0.20 -14.55
CA GLY A 263 -24.83 -1.43 -15.13
C GLY A 263 -24.55 -1.32 -16.63
N LEU A 264 -25.46 -0.69 -17.40
CA LEU A 264 -25.27 -0.45 -18.84
C LEU A 264 -24.12 0.52 -19.13
N VAL A 265 -23.99 1.58 -18.33
CA VAL A 265 -22.86 2.51 -18.43
C VAL A 265 -21.54 1.80 -18.15
N TRP A 266 -21.50 0.99 -17.08
CA TRP A 266 -20.27 0.35 -16.62
C TRP A 266 -19.83 -0.83 -17.50
N LEU A 267 -20.76 -1.72 -17.89
CA LEU A 267 -20.43 -2.93 -18.64
C LEU A 267 -20.33 -2.72 -20.15
N ARG A 268 -21.11 -1.79 -20.70
CA ARG A 268 -21.21 -1.57 -22.16
C ARG A 268 -20.67 -0.20 -22.58
N GLY A 269 -20.16 0.61 -21.65
CA GLY A 269 -19.63 1.95 -21.95
C GLY A 269 -20.70 2.94 -22.44
N TRP A 270 -21.97 2.69 -22.12
CA TRP A 270 -23.06 3.55 -22.59
C TRP A 270 -23.01 4.94 -21.97
N ARG A 271 -23.47 5.95 -22.72
CA ARG A 271 -23.69 7.29 -22.18
C ARG A 271 -24.93 7.28 -21.28
N TRP A 272 -24.86 7.94 -20.12
CA TRP A 272 -25.97 8.03 -19.15
C TRP A 272 -27.32 8.44 -19.78
N ARG A 273 -27.29 9.33 -20.79
CA ARG A 273 -28.49 9.79 -21.52
C ARG A 273 -29.24 8.66 -22.24
N ALA A 274 -28.56 7.60 -22.66
CA ALA A 274 -29.17 6.43 -23.30
C ALA A 274 -29.46 5.31 -22.28
N ALA A 275 -28.64 5.20 -21.24
CA ALA A 275 -28.78 4.16 -20.23
C ALA A 275 -29.96 4.40 -19.27
N LEU A 276 -30.28 5.66 -18.95
CA LEU A 276 -31.39 6.01 -18.06
C LEU A 276 -32.79 5.63 -18.60
N PRO A 277 -33.19 5.96 -19.85
CA PRO A 277 -34.50 5.57 -20.36
C PRO A 277 -34.64 4.06 -20.55
N LEU A 278 -33.57 3.36 -20.98
CA LEU A 278 -33.60 1.90 -21.08
C LEU A 278 -33.63 1.24 -19.69
N GLY A 279 -32.89 1.80 -18.72
CA GLY A 279 -32.93 1.39 -17.33
C GLY A 279 -34.32 1.58 -16.73
N ALA A 280 -35.00 2.68 -17.03
CA ALA A 280 -36.39 2.92 -16.63
C ALA A 280 -37.37 1.92 -17.27
N LEU A 281 -37.21 1.60 -18.56
CA LEU A 281 -38.01 0.58 -19.25
C LEU A 281 -37.82 -0.81 -18.66
N VAL A 282 -36.57 -1.23 -18.45
CA VAL A 282 -36.24 -2.53 -17.84
C VAL A 282 -36.72 -2.56 -16.38
N GLY A 283 -36.54 -1.47 -15.64
CA GLY A 283 -37.05 -1.33 -14.27
C GLY A 283 -38.58 -1.44 -14.21
N ALA A 284 -39.29 -0.80 -15.14
CA ALA A 284 -40.74 -0.91 -15.28
C ALA A 284 -41.19 -2.32 -15.72
N ALA A 285 -40.44 -2.99 -16.59
CA ALA A 285 -40.72 -4.36 -17.02
C ALA A 285 -40.51 -5.37 -15.88
N VAL A 286 -39.40 -5.28 -15.14
CA VAL A 286 -39.15 -6.07 -13.92
C VAL A 286 -40.24 -5.80 -12.88
N TRP A 287 -40.65 -4.54 -12.73
CA TRP A 287 -41.75 -4.14 -11.85
C TRP A 287 -43.10 -4.73 -12.25
N ALA A 288 -43.42 -4.76 -13.56
CA ALA A 288 -44.63 -5.38 -14.07
C ALA A 288 -44.63 -6.92 -13.92
N LEU A 289 -43.45 -7.55 -13.92
CA LEU A 289 -43.28 -8.99 -13.76
C LEU A 289 -43.37 -9.45 -12.29
N LEU A 290 -43.10 -8.57 -11.30
CA LEU A 290 -43.09 -8.91 -9.86
C LEU A 290 -44.48 -9.16 -9.24
N GLY A 291 -45.54 -9.40 -10.03
CA GLY A 291 -46.91 -9.59 -9.54
C GLY A 291 -47.23 -10.97 -8.96
N THR A 292 -46.33 -11.96 -9.05
CA THR A 292 -46.55 -13.32 -8.51
C THR A 292 -45.35 -13.85 -7.74
N GLY A 293 -45.60 -14.78 -6.82
CA GLY A 293 -44.54 -15.41 -6.04
C GLY A 293 -43.53 -16.22 -6.86
N GLN A 294 -43.98 -16.85 -7.95
CA GLN A 294 -43.09 -17.56 -8.89
C GLN A 294 -42.20 -16.60 -9.67
N ALA A 295 -42.70 -15.40 -9.99
CA ALA A 295 -41.89 -14.35 -10.60
C ALA A 295 -40.80 -13.84 -9.66
N LEU A 296 -41.07 -13.69 -8.35
CA LEU A 296 -40.05 -13.34 -7.36
C LEU A 296 -38.93 -14.40 -7.30
N LEU A 297 -39.28 -15.69 -7.31
CA LEU A 297 -38.30 -16.76 -7.33
C LEU A 297 -37.43 -16.70 -8.59
N ALA A 298 -38.05 -16.59 -9.77
CA ALA A 298 -37.33 -16.49 -11.04
C ALA A 298 -36.42 -15.25 -11.12
N VAL A 299 -36.91 -14.08 -10.70
CA VAL A 299 -36.13 -12.83 -10.64
C VAL A 299 -34.97 -12.97 -9.66
N THR A 300 -35.19 -13.56 -8.48
CA THR A 300 -34.13 -13.75 -7.49
C THR A 300 -33.07 -14.74 -7.98
N LEU A 301 -33.46 -15.84 -8.65
CA LEU A 301 -32.49 -16.77 -9.25
C LEU A 301 -31.67 -16.13 -10.37
N ALA A 302 -32.30 -15.34 -11.24
CA ALA A 302 -31.59 -14.57 -12.27
C ALA A 302 -30.64 -13.54 -11.64
N TRP A 303 -31.09 -12.84 -10.60
CA TRP A 303 -30.29 -11.91 -9.82
C TRP A 303 -29.09 -12.59 -9.15
N LEU A 304 -29.28 -13.76 -8.55
CA LEU A 304 -28.21 -14.56 -7.97
C LEU A 304 -27.19 -15.01 -9.02
N ALA A 305 -27.61 -15.35 -10.24
CA ALA A 305 -26.69 -15.66 -11.33
C ALA A 305 -25.84 -14.44 -11.74
N VAL A 306 -26.47 -13.26 -11.85
CA VAL A 306 -25.76 -12.00 -12.13
C VAL A 306 -24.80 -11.66 -10.97
N LEU A 307 -25.26 -11.72 -9.73
CA LEU A 307 -24.44 -11.51 -8.54
C LEU A 307 -23.27 -12.48 -8.49
N SER A 308 -23.47 -13.76 -8.80
CA SER A 308 -22.41 -14.77 -8.85
C SER A 308 -21.35 -14.44 -9.90
N LEU A 309 -21.76 -13.94 -11.08
CA LEU A 309 -20.83 -13.50 -12.12
C LEU A 309 -20.04 -12.25 -11.68
N LEU A 310 -20.71 -11.26 -11.11
CA LEU A 310 -20.06 -10.05 -10.59
C LEU A 310 -19.09 -10.40 -9.45
N TYR A 311 -19.52 -11.26 -8.54
CA TYR A 311 -18.72 -11.78 -7.43
C TYR A 311 -17.49 -12.53 -7.93
N HIS A 312 -17.64 -13.41 -8.94
CA HIS A 312 -16.53 -14.08 -9.59
C HIS A 312 -15.52 -13.09 -10.18
N ARG A 313 -16.01 -12.09 -10.92
CA ARG A 313 -15.15 -11.08 -11.57
C ARG A 313 -14.39 -10.26 -10.54
N PHE A 314 -15.06 -9.86 -9.46
CA PHE A 314 -14.43 -9.17 -8.34
C PHE A 314 -13.37 -10.04 -7.66
N LEU A 315 -13.70 -11.29 -7.31
CA LEU A 315 -12.73 -12.20 -6.70
C LEU A 315 -11.56 -12.53 -7.63
N ALA A 316 -11.80 -12.66 -8.94
CA ALA A 316 -10.74 -12.90 -9.93
C ALA A 316 -9.80 -11.68 -10.03
N TYR A 317 -10.35 -10.46 -9.98
CA TYR A 317 -9.57 -9.23 -9.88
C TYR A 317 -8.75 -9.19 -8.59
N CYS A 318 -9.34 -9.57 -7.45
CA CYS A 318 -8.63 -9.67 -6.18
C CYS A 318 -7.56 -10.76 -6.21
N GLU A 319 -7.80 -11.93 -6.82
CA GLU A 319 -6.86 -13.06 -6.91
C GLU A 319 -5.58 -12.70 -7.68
N GLN A 320 -5.65 -11.73 -8.58
CA GLN A 320 -4.47 -11.19 -9.26
C GLN A 320 -3.51 -10.49 -8.29
N ARG A 321 -4.02 -9.89 -7.20
CA ARG A 321 -3.26 -9.13 -6.19
C ARG A 321 -3.02 -9.96 -4.92
N PHE A 322 -4.03 -10.68 -4.46
CA PHE A 322 -4.06 -11.45 -3.23
C PHE A 322 -4.44 -12.90 -3.53
N ARG A 323 -3.46 -13.81 -3.44
CA ARG A 323 -3.68 -15.23 -3.71
C ARG A 323 -4.61 -15.89 -2.69
N ALA A 324 -5.29 -16.94 -3.14
CA ALA A 324 -6.28 -17.75 -2.43
C ALA A 324 -7.64 -17.08 -2.18
N VAL A 325 -7.80 -15.81 -2.56
CA VAL A 325 -9.07 -15.07 -2.41
C VAL A 325 -10.18 -15.69 -3.24
N LEU A 326 -9.91 -16.13 -4.47
CA LEU A 326 -10.95 -16.71 -5.32
C LEU A 326 -11.51 -18.01 -4.71
N GLY A 327 -10.63 -18.91 -4.26
CA GLY A 327 -11.04 -20.20 -3.71
C GLY A 327 -11.80 -20.06 -2.39
N ILE A 328 -11.26 -19.27 -1.45
CA ILE A 328 -11.88 -19.06 -0.14
C ILE A 328 -13.19 -18.26 -0.29
N GLY A 329 -13.22 -17.25 -1.17
CA GLY A 329 -14.42 -16.45 -1.42
C GLY A 329 -15.58 -17.28 -1.95
N TRP A 330 -15.33 -18.16 -2.93
CA TRP A 330 -16.36 -19.09 -3.42
C TRP A 330 -16.84 -20.09 -2.36
N MET A 331 -15.92 -20.62 -1.54
CA MET A 331 -16.29 -21.49 -0.42
C MET A 331 -17.22 -20.76 0.56
N LEU A 332 -16.87 -19.54 0.96
CA LEU A 332 -17.70 -18.73 1.85
C LEU A 332 -19.04 -18.36 1.22
N TYR A 333 -19.06 -18.01 -0.06
CA TYR A 333 -20.30 -17.70 -0.79
C TYR A 333 -21.23 -18.91 -0.87
N ALA A 334 -20.70 -20.10 -1.13
CA ALA A 334 -21.48 -21.34 -1.11
C ALA A 334 -22.07 -21.63 0.28
N VAL A 335 -21.30 -21.39 1.35
CA VAL A 335 -21.80 -21.50 2.73
C VAL A 335 -22.90 -20.47 2.99
N THR A 336 -22.73 -19.20 2.58
CA THR A 336 -23.74 -18.15 2.70
C THR A 336 -25.05 -18.56 2.02
N LEU A 337 -25.00 -19.01 0.76
CA LEU A 337 -26.19 -19.46 0.02
C LEU A 337 -26.84 -20.70 0.68
N SER A 338 -26.04 -21.61 1.21
CA SER A 338 -26.55 -22.78 1.93
C SER A 338 -27.28 -22.37 3.22
N CYS A 339 -26.77 -21.39 3.96
CA CYS A 339 -27.45 -20.81 5.12
C CYS A 339 -28.76 -20.12 4.70
N VAL A 340 -28.76 -19.34 3.60
CA VAL A 340 -29.99 -18.72 3.08
C VAL A 340 -31.05 -19.77 2.79
N ALA A 341 -30.67 -20.85 2.10
CA ALA A 341 -31.57 -21.97 1.80
C ALA A 341 -32.08 -22.64 3.09
N LEU A 342 -31.18 -22.91 4.05
CA LEU A 342 -31.49 -23.61 5.29
C LEU A 342 -32.48 -22.84 6.18
N PHE A 343 -32.24 -21.54 6.40
CA PHE A 343 -33.07 -20.71 7.27
C PHE A 343 -34.34 -20.22 6.59
N GLY A 344 -34.36 -20.12 5.25
CA GLY A 344 -35.55 -19.70 4.50
C GLY A 344 -36.56 -20.82 4.22
N ARG A 345 -36.15 -22.10 4.35
CA ARG A 345 -36.96 -23.26 3.92
C ARG A 345 -38.33 -23.37 4.59
N SER A 346 -38.46 -22.96 5.85
CA SER A 346 -39.70 -23.06 6.63
C SER A 346 -40.76 -22.05 6.17
N ALA A 347 -40.33 -20.88 5.69
CA ALA A 347 -41.21 -19.81 5.21
C ALA A 347 -41.46 -19.86 3.69
N GLY A 348 -40.67 -20.63 2.95
CA GLY A 348 -40.81 -20.82 1.50
C GLY A 348 -40.31 -19.64 0.67
N PHE A 349 -39.75 -19.92 -0.52
CA PHE A 349 -39.13 -18.91 -1.40
C PHE A 349 -40.05 -18.30 -2.46
N SER A 350 -41.32 -18.70 -2.47
CA SER A 350 -42.36 -18.10 -3.31
C SER A 350 -42.82 -16.73 -2.78
N GLY A 351 -42.51 -16.36 -1.55
CA GLY A 351 -42.78 -15.04 -0.98
C GLY A 351 -41.51 -14.36 -0.47
N SER A 352 -41.61 -13.10 -0.05
CA SER A 352 -40.47 -12.37 0.53
C SER A 352 -40.00 -12.95 1.86
N ALA A 353 -40.90 -13.60 2.63
CA ALA A 353 -40.60 -14.12 3.96
C ALA A 353 -39.45 -15.13 4.00
N GLY A 354 -39.41 -16.13 3.10
CA GLY A 354 -38.31 -17.10 3.05
C GLY A 354 -36.97 -16.46 2.67
N TRP A 355 -36.97 -15.47 1.77
CA TRP A 355 -35.77 -14.72 1.43
C TRP A 355 -35.28 -13.83 2.57
N ILE A 356 -36.19 -13.17 3.29
CA ILE A 356 -35.86 -12.32 4.46
C ILE A 356 -35.32 -13.20 5.60
N ASN A 357 -36.06 -14.23 6.01
CA ASN A 357 -35.64 -15.15 7.08
C ASN A 357 -34.35 -15.89 6.73
N GLY A 358 -34.25 -16.38 5.48
CA GLY A 358 -33.05 -17.02 4.98
C GLY A 358 -31.82 -16.11 5.05
N THR A 359 -31.96 -14.88 4.55
CA THR A 359 -30.83 -13.93 4.48
C THR A 359 -30.44 -13.38 5.85
N LEU A 360 -31.39 -13.11 6.73
CA LEU A 360 -31.11 -12.69 8.11
C LEU A 360 -30.52 -13.83 8.94
N GLY A 361 -30.97 -15.06 8.75
CA GLY A 361 -30.37 -16.25 9.37
C GLY A 361 -28.92 -16.45 8.91
N ALA A 362 -28.65 -16.30 7.60
CA ALA A 362 -27.30 -16.31 7.06
C ALA A 362 -26.44 -15.14 7.58
N LEU A 363 -27.04 -13.95 7.71
CA LEU A 363 -26.38 -12.80 8.34
C LEU A 363 -25.99 -13.10 9.79
N GLU A 364 -26.86 -13.71 10.59
CA GLU A 364 -26.54 -14.15 11.95
C GLU A 364 -25.37 -15.14 11.98
N ALA A 365 -25.35 -16.12 11.07
CA ALA A 365 -24.25 -17.08 10.97
C ALA A 365 -22.91 -16.39 10.65
N LEU A 366 -22.93 -15.44 9.72
CA LEU A 366 -21.76 -14.63 9.37
C LEU A 366 -21.33 -13.74 10.54
N LEU A 367 -22.26 -13.11 11.25
CA LEU A 367 -21.95 -12.30 12.42
C LEU A 367 -21.41 -13.15 13.58
N LEU A 368 -21.87 -14.38 13.74
CA LEU A 368 -21.31 -15.34 14.70
C LEU A 368 -19.88 -15.72 14.33
N ALA A 369 -19.61 -16.00 13.04
CA ALA A 369 -18.25 -16.24 12.57
C ALA A 369 -17.34 -15.03 12.87
N HIS A 370 -17.80 -13.81 12.64
CA HIS A 370 -17.07 -12.59 13.04
C HIS A 370 -16.87 -12.50 14.55
N ALA A 371 -17.90 -12.81 15.35
CA ALA A 371 -17.85 -12.77 16.81
C ALA A 371 -16.82 -13.76 17.40
N VAL A 372 -16.45 -14.82 16.67
CA VAL A 372 -15.38 -15.76 17.07
C VAL A 372 -14.03 -15.37 16.49
N LEU A 373 -13.97 -15.01 15.21
CA LEU A 373 -12.72 -14.78 14.49
C LEU A 373 -12.05 -13.45 14.84
N TRP A 374 -12.82 -12.41 15.19
CA TRP A 374 -12.25 -11.15 15.68
C TRP A 374 -11.53 -11.33 17.02
N PRO A 375 -12.11 -12.01 18.03
CA PRO A 375 -11.36 -12.39 19.24
C PRO A 375 -10.10 -13.19 18.96
N LEU A 376 -10.17 -14.17 18.05
CA LEU A 376 -8.99 -14.94 17.67
C LEU A 376 -7.90 -14.03 17.06
N LEU A 377 -8.26 -13.10 16.18
CA LEU A 377 -7.33 -12.12 15.64
C LEU A 377 -6.72 -11.24 16.74
N ALA A 378 -7.53 -10.74 17.67
CA ALA A 378 -7.06 -9.93 18.78
C ALA A 378 -6.07 -10.69 19.68
N LEU A 379 -6.32 -11.99 19.94
CA LEU A 379 -5.40 -12.85 20.67
C LEU A 379 -4.08 -13.08 19.90
N LEU A 380 -4.15 -13.30 18.58
CA LEU A 380 -2.95 -13.40 17.74
C LEU A 380 -2.15 -12.09 17.72
N VAL A 381 -2.82 -10.95 17.66
CA VAL A 381 -2.20 -9.62 17.74
C VAL A 381 -1.52 -9.44 19.10
N ALA A 382 -2.18 -9.80 20.21
CA ALA A 382 -1.59 -9.75 21.54
C ALA A 382 -0.39 -10.68 21.69
N ALA A 383 -0.50 -11.93 21.22
CA ALA A 383 0.61 -12.86 21.20
C ALA A 383 1.79 -12.33 20.35
N SER A 384 1.52 -11.72 19.20
CA SER A 384 2.54 -11.06 18.36
C SER A 384 3.25 -9.94 19.12
N VAL A 385 2.52 -9.07 19.83
CA VAL A 385 3.11 -7.98 20.61
C VAL A 385 3.96 -8.53 21.75
N LEU A 386 3.45 -9.50 22.52
CA LEU A 386 4.17 -10.11 23.64
C LEU A 386 5.43 -10.85 23.18
N LEU A 387 5.34 -11.65 22.12
CA LEU A 387 6.50 -12.34 21.53
C LEU A 387 7.53 -11.36 20.98
N SER A 388 7.09 -10.24 20.42
CA SER A 388 7.99 -9.17 19.95
C SER A 388 8.73 -8.50 21.12
N GLU A 389 8.05 -8.19 22.23
CA GLU A 389 8.72 -7.64 23.43
C GLU A 389 9.67 -8.68 24.06
N TRP A 390 9.25 -9.94 24.10
CA TRP A 390 10.09 -11.03 24.58
C TRP A 390 11.33 -11.24 23.71
N ALA A 391 11.21 -11.15 22.38
CA ALA A 391 12.34 -11.21 21.45
C ALA A 391 13.31 -10.04 21.66
N LEU A 392 12.81 -8.84 21.95
CA LEU A 392 13.63 -7.68 22.32
C LEU A 392 14.33 -7.87 23.67
N TRP A 393 13.62 -8.39 24.67
CA TRP A 393 14.16 -8.62 26.01
C TRP A 393 15.25 -9.70 26.05
N ARG A 394 15.01 -10.87 25.43
CA ARG A 394 16.05 -11.91 25.28
C ARG A 394 17.17 -11.48 24.35
N GLY A 395 16.86 -10.63 23.39
CA GLY A 395 17.79 -10.09 22.41
C GLY A 395 18.72 -9.03 22.98
N GLY A 396 19.30 -9.17 24.18
CA GLY A 396 20.28 -8.22 24.75
C GLY A 396 21.54 -7.96 23.89
N ARG A 397 21.67 -8.62 22.73
CA ARG A 397 22.66 -8.40 21.66
C ARG A 397 22.04 -8.33 20.26
N ALA A 398 20.72 -8.12 20.14
CA ALA A 398 20.04 -7.99 18.86
C ALA A 398 20.39 -6.62 18.25
N GLY A 399 21.03 -6.62 17.08
CA GLY A 399 21.42 -5.40 16.38
C GLY A 399 20.25 -4.44 16.16
N ARG A 400 20.58 -3.15 15.96
CA ARG A 400 19.60 -2.04 15.80
C ARG A 400 18.53 -2.32 14.72
N ASP A 401 18.85 -3.15 13.74
CA ASP A 401 18.00 -3.55 12.61
C ASP A 401 16.78 -4.38 13.03
N HIS A 402 16.91 -5.14 14.12
CA HIS A 402 15.84 -6.03 14.56
C HIS A 402 14.66 -5.25 15.17
N ARG A 403 14.97 -4.26 16.01
CA ARG A 403 13.96 -3.41 16.66
C ARG A 403 13.10 -2.67 15.65
N GLN A 404 13.71 -2.15 14.60
CA GLN A 404 13.00 -1.39 13.58
C GLN A 404 12.06 -2.27 12.75
N THR A 405 12.50 -3.49 12.42
CA THR A 405 11.65 -4.47 11.74
C THR A 405 10.37 -4.76 12.53
N LEU A 406 10.46 -4.91 13.85
CA LEU A 406 9.29 -5.14 14.72
C LEU A 406 8.34 -3.95 14.74
N VAL A 407 8.86 -2.72 14.74
CA VAL A 407 8.04 -1.51 14.67
C VAL A 407 7.28 -1.46 13.33
N THR A 408 7.95 -1.74 12.21
CA THR A 408 7.31 -1.81 10.89
C THR A 408 6.20 -2.85 10.86
N ALA A 409 6.47 -4.05 11.38
CA ALA A 409 5.49 -5.13 11.42
C ALA A 409 4.23 -4.76 12.22
N ARG A 410 4.41 -4.16 13.40
CA ARG A 410 3.29 -3.71 14.25
C ARG A 410 2.53 -2.55 13.63
N LEU A 411 3.23 -1.55 13.11
CA LEU A 411 2.61 -0.39 12.47
C LEU A 411 1.76 -0.83 11.28
N GLY A 412 2.30 -1.68 10.40
CA GLY A 412 1.55 -2.18 9.25
C GLY A 412 0.29 -2.95 9.66
N LEU A 413 0.39 -3.84 10.65
CA LEU A 413 -0.75 -4.61 11.16
C LEU A 413 -1.80 -3.71 11.82
N PHE A 414 -1.41 -2.82 12.74
CA PHE A 414 -2.34 -1.95 13.47
C PHE A 414 -3.06 -0.96 12.56
N SER A 415 -2.32 -0.32 11.63
CA SER A 415 -2.91 0.61 10.67
C SER A 415 -3.91 -0.11 9.76
N SER A 416 -3.56 -1.29 9.25
CA SER A 416 -4.41 -2.08 8.35
C SER A 416 -5.68 -2.59 9.04
N VAL A 417 -5.53 -3.24 10.20
CA VAL A 417 -6.65 -3.79 10.96
C VAL A 417 -7.54 -2.67 11.49
N GLY A 418 -6.97 -1.57 11.98
CA GLY A 418 -7.73 -0.43 12.49
C GLY A 418 -8.54 0.28 11.43
N ALA A 419 -7.93 0.59 10.28
CA ALA A 419 -8.66 1.21 9.17
C ALA A 419 -9.75 0.28 8.63
N PHE A 420 -9.48 -1.03 8.51
CA PHE A 420 -10.49 -2.00 8.09
C PHE A 420 -11.64 -2.11 9.08
N LEU A 421 -11.37 -2.14 10.38
CA LEU A 421 -12.39 -2.19 11.43
C LEU A 421 -13.31 -0.97 11.36
N VAL A 422 -12.75 0.23 11.20
CA VAL A 422 -13.53 1.47 11.05
C VAL A 422 -14.40 1.42 9.80
N LEU A 423 -13.84 1.02 8.65
CA LEU A 423 -14.59 0.88 7.40
C LEU A 423 -15.73 -0.15 7.52
N LEU A 424 -15.47 -1.27 8.20
CA LEU A 424 -16.47 -2.30 8.45
C LEU A 424 -17.61 -1.79 9.33
N MET A 425 -17.29 -1.08 10.41
CA MET A 425 -18.28 -0.47 11.30
C MET A 425 -19.16 0.53 10.55
N ILE A 426 -18.55 1.45 9.79
CA ILE A 426 -19.26 2.44 8.97
C ILE A 426 -20.14 1.72 7.95
N GLY A 427 -19.58 0.78 7.20
CA GLY A 427 -20.30 0.02 6.17
C GLY A 427 -21.50 -0.73 6.73
N PHE A 428 -21.36 -1.33 7.92
CA PHE A 428 -22.45 -2.04 8.58
C PHE A 428 -23.53 -1.07 9.08
N MET A 429 -23.16 0.05 9.72
CA MET A 429 -24.13 1.05 10.18
C MET A 429 -24.90 1.70 9.02
N LEU A 430 -24.22 2.05 7.92
CA LEU A 430 -24.86 2.58 6.72
C LEU A 430 -25.79 1.55 6.06
N SER A 431 -25.36 0.29 6.00
CA SER A 431 -26.19 -0.80 5.46
C SER A 431 -27.44 -1.04 6.30
N ALA A 432 -27.30 -1.09 7.62
CA ALA A 432 -28.44 -1.26 8.53
C ALA A 432 -29.43 -0.10 8.41
N TRP A 433 -28.93 1.14 8.41
CA TRP A 433 -29.75 2.34 8.20
C TRP A 433 -30.52 2.29 6.87
N ALA A 434 -29.86 1.93 5.77
CA ALA A 434 -30.50 1.82 4.46
C ALA A 434 -31.57 0.72 4.43
N LEU A 435 -31.26 -0.46 4.97
CA LEU A 435 -32.14 -1.62 5.01
C LEU A 435 -33.36 -1.43 5.92
N ARG A 436 -33.21 -0.70 7.04
CA ARG A 436 -34.29 -0.43 7.99
C ARG A 436 -35.53 0.13 7.32
N SER A 437 -35.34 1.10 6.42
CA SER A 437 -36.44 1.75 5.70
C SER A 437 -37.17 0.81 4.73
N MET A 438 -36.49 -0.22 4.23
CA MET A 438 -37.03 -1.15 3.23
C MET A 438 -37.63 -2.42 3.84
N LEU A 439 -37.14 -2.85 5.01
CA LEU A 439 -37.57 -4.09 5.65
C LEU A 439 -38.95 -4.00 6.33
N GLY A 440 -39.32 -2.82 6.84
CA GLY A 440 -40.51 -2.67 7.69
C GLY A 440 -40.51 -3.68 8.86
N CYS A 441 -41.70 -4.02 9.37
CA CYS A 441 -41.84 -5.06 10.40
C CYS A 441 -42.13 -6.45 9.79
N ALA A 442 -41.24 -6.94 8.92
CA ALA A 442 -41.23 -8.37 8.61
C ALA A 442 -40.82 -9.15 9.87
N LEU A 443 -41.62 -10.13 10.28
CA LEU A 443 -41.30 -10.97 11.44
C LEU A 443 -40.09 -11.85 11.11
N TYR A 444 -39.07 -11.76 11.94
CA TYR A 444 -37.86 -12.57 11.92
C TYR A 444 -37.71 -13.26 13.27
N GLU A 445 -37.37 -14.55 13.26
CA GLU A 445 -37.07 -15.34 14.45
C GLU A 445 -35.55 -15.47 14.60
N PRO A 446 -34.91 -14.70 15.49
CA PRO A 446 -33.47 -14.75 15.66
C PRO A 446 -33.06 -16.08 16.32
N TRP A 447 -32.02 -16.71 15.80
CA TRP A 447 -31.64 -18.06 16.23
C TRP A 447 -30.43 -18.09 17.17
N TRP A 448 -29.63 -17.03 17.25
CA TRP A 448 -28.45 -17.00 18.10
C TRP A 448 -28.39 -15.82 19.07
N PHE A 449 -28.60 -14.59 18.58
CA PHE A 449 -28.22 -13.41 19.38
C PHE A 449 -29.26 -12.93 20.39
N VAL A 450 -30.54 -13.26 20.24
CA VAL A 450 -31.63 -12.70 21.07
C VAL A 450 -31.95 -13.57 22.29
N GLY A 451 -31.48 -14.82 22.37
CA GLY A 451 -31.66 -15.68 23.56
C GLY A 451 -33.13 -16.00 23.91
N SER A 452 -34.07 -15.60 23.06
CA SER A 452 -35.50 -15.85 23.14
C SER A 452 -35.98 -16.23 21.73
N PRO A 453 -36.85 -17.25 21.59
CA PRO A 453 -37.43 -17.63 20.31
C PRO A 453 -38.51 -16.64 19.82
N ALA A 454 -38.76 -15.54 20.55
CA ALA A 454 -39.78 -14.58 20.17
C ALA A 454 -39.42 -13.87 18.85
N ALA A 455 -40.34 -13.96 17.88
CA ALA A 455 -40.24 -13.21 16.64
C ALA A 455 -40.22 -11.70 16.92
N MET A 456 -39.36 -10.97 16.20
CA MET A 456 -39.27 -9.51 16.26
C MET A 456 -39.26 -8.92 14.85
N CYS A 457 -39.49 -7.61 14.74
CA CYS A 457 -39.35 -6.93 13.46
C CYS A 457 -37.90 -7.03 12.96
N ALA A 458 -37.73 -7.45 11.71
CA ALA A 458 -36.44 -7.56 11.03
C ALA A 458 -35.65 -6.24 11.05
N SER A 459 -36.33 -5.10 10.91
CA SER A 459 -35.73 -3.76 11.03
C SER A 459 -35.11 -3.54 12.41
N ASP A 460 -35.83 -3.93 13.46
CA ASP A 460 -35.42 -3.71 14.85
C ASP A 460 -34.28 -4.65 15.21
N PHE A 461 -34.33 -5.90 14.73
CA PHE A 461 -33.23 -6.85 14.84
C PHE A 461 -31.94 -6.30 14.22
N LEU A 462 -32.00 -5.78 12.99
CA LEU A 462 -30.83 -5.21 12.30
C LEU A 462 -30.28 -3.98 13.00
N ASP A 463 -31.15 -3.05 13.41
CA ASP A 463 -30.74 -1.84 14.13
C ASP A 463 -30.09 -2.17 15.47
N TRP A 464 -30.72 -3.05 16.23
CA TRP A 464 -30.18 -3.56 17.49
C TRP A 464 -28.82 -4.22 17.27
N ARG A 465 -28.67 -4.99 16.18
CA ARG A 465 -27.39 -5.62 15.85
C ARG A 465 -26.32 -4.65 15.38
N ALA A 466 -26.67 -3.66 14.58
CA ALA A 466 -25.76 -2.59 14.16
C ALA A 466 -25.17 -1.86 15.37
N GLN A 467 -26.02 -1.48 16.32
CA GLN A 467 -25.60 -0.79 17.53
C GLN A 467 -24.69 -1.67 18.41
N ARG A 468 -25.09 -2.93 18.67
CA ARG A 468 -24.30 -3.84 19.55
C ARG A 468 -22.98 -4.29 18.94
N ASN A 469 -22.92 -4.52 17.63
CA ASN A 469 -21.66 -4.86 16.97
C ASN A 469 -20.72 -3.64 16.97
N ALA A 470 -21.22 -2.45 16.65
CA ALA A 470 -20.39 -1.25 16.65
C ALA A 470 -19.88 -0.89 18.06
N SER A 471 -20.71 -1.03 19.10
CA SER A 471 -20.28 -0.81 20.49
C SER A 471 -19.28 -1.84 20.99
N SER A 472 -19.27 -3.07 20.47
CA SER A 472 -18.27 -4.07 20.88
C SER A 472 -16.84 -3.69 20.42
N PHE A 473 -16.73 -2.86 19.38
CA PHE A 473 -15.46 -2.50 18.76
C PHE A 473 -15.07 -1.02 18.87
N ALA A 474 -15.97 -0.13 19.34
CA ALA A 474 -15.71 1.31 19.31
C ALA A 474 -14.55 1.75 20.23
N LEU A 475 -14.34 1.07 21.37
CA LEU A 475 -13.19 1.34 22.23
C LEU A 475 -11.86 1.02 21.52
N VAL A 476 -11.76 -0.15 20.87
CA VAL A 476 -10.58 -0.51 20.07
C VAL A 476 -10.41 0.45 18.88
N ALA A 477 -11.50 0.81 18.20
CA ALA A 477 -11.48 1.78 17.12
C ALA A 477 -10.99 3.15 17.60
N LEU A 478 -11.39 3.62 18.78
CA LEU A 478 -10.91 4.87 19.38
C LEU A 478 -9.40 4.84 19.60
N PHE A 479 -8.87 3.75 20.16
CA PHE A 479 -7.43 3.59 20.37
C PHE A 479 -6.63 3.63 19.06
N LEU A 480 -7.16 3.01 18.01
CA LEU A 480 -6.53 2.98 16.69
C LEU A 480 -6.68 4.32 15.96
N LEU A 481 -7.80 5.01 16.11
CA LEU A 481 -8.02 6.37 15.60
C LEU A 481 -7.14 7.40 16.32
N ALA A 482 -6.92 7.25 17.62
CA ALA A 482 -6.00 8.09 18.39
C ALA A 482 -4.56 7.91 17.90
N LEU A 483 -4.14 6.67 17.57
CA LEU A 483 -2.85 6.41 16.95
C LEU A 483 -2.75 7.09 15.57
N LEU A 484 -3.77 6.96 14.73
CA LEU A 484 -3.79 7.59 13.40
C LEU A 484 -3.78 9.12 13.50
N GLY A 485 -4.58 9.69 14.41
CA GLY A 485 -4.64 11.13 14.69
C GLY A 485 -3.31 11.66 15.22
N PHE A 486 -2.60 10.90 16.06
CA PHE A 486 -1.27 11.25 16.51
C PHE A 486 -0.25 11.27 15.36
N VAL A 487 -0.29 10.26 14.47
CA VAL A 487 0.56 10.25 13.27
C VAL A 487 0.26 11.45 12.38
N ALA A 488 -1.02 11.78 12.17
CA ALA A 488 -1.43 12.97 11.43
C ALA A 488 -0.92 14.27 12.07
N LEU A 489 -1.00 14.38 13.41
CA LEU A 489 -0.49 15.53 14.16
C LEU A 489 1.02 15.73 13.99
N VAL A 490 1.78 14.63 13.93
CA VAL A 490 3.23 14.68 13.69
C VAL A 490 3.55 15.30 12.33
N PHE A 491 2.79 14.93 11.29
CA PHE A 491 3.01 15.42 9.93
C PHE A 491 2.35 16.77 9.63
N LEU A 492 1.40 17.21 10.45
CA LEU A 492 0.59 18.40 10.20
C LEU A 492 1.41 19.67 9.91
N PRO A 493 2.46 20.04 10.68
CA PRO A 493 3.27 21.22 10.35
C PRO A 493 3.97 21.11 9.00
N SER A 494 4.43 19.92 8.62
CA SER A 494 5.05 19.72 7.31
C SER A 494 4.04 19.87 6.17
N ILE A 495 2.83 19.35 6.33
CA ILE A 495 1.74 19.47 5.34
C ILE A 495 1.32 20.94 5.20
N LEU A 496 1.17 21.65 6.31
CA LEU A 496 0.86 23.08 6.29
C LEU A 496 1.97 23.90 5.60
N ARG A 497 3.25 23.49 5.74
CA ARG A 497 4.37 24.13 5.03
C ARG A 497 4.32 23.82 3.54
N GLU A 498 3.95 22.61 3.16
CA GLU A 498 3.71 22.23 1.76
C GLU A 498 2.63 23.09 1.12
N MET A 499 1.58 23.43 1.88
CA MET A 499 0.52 24.38 1.50
C MET A 499 0.96 25.86 1.53
N ARG A 500 2.26 26.14 1.71
CA ARG A 500 2.85 27.48 1.82
C ARG A 500 2.26 28.35 2.93
N MET A 501 1.74 27.74 4.00
CA MET A 501 1.33 28.49 5.19
C MET A 501 2.54 28.85 6.06
N ALA A 502 2.47 30.02 6.71
CA ALA A 502 3.56 30.51 7.56
C ALA A 502 3.72 29.63 8.81
N LEU A 503 4.91 29.06 8.96
CA LEU A 503 5.25 28.05 9.95
C LEU A 503 6.71 28.24 10.41
N PRO A 504 7.13 27.60 11.53
CA PRO A 504 8.39 27.93 12.21
C PRO A 504 9.65 27.84 11.32
N ALA A 505 10.72 28.49 11.79
CA ALA A 505 12.06 28.40 11.23
C ALA A 505 12.52 26.94 11.00
N ALA A 506 13.47 26.73 10.10
CA ALA A 506 13.84 25.40 9.60
C ALA A 506 14.19 24.42 10.72
N ALA A 507 15.00 24.86 11.69
CA ALA A 507 15.29 24.14 12.93
C ALA A 507 14.06 23.71 13.74
N GLY A 508 13.05 24.59 13.89
CA GLY A 508 11.83 24.28 14.64
C GLY A 508 11.03 23.17 13.96
N LEU A 509 10.82 23.31 12.65
CA LEU A 509 10.10 22.34 11.84
C LEU A 509 10.80 20.97 11.81
N GLY A 510 12.12 20.96 11.61
CA GLY A 510 12.92 19.73 11.62
C GLY A 510 12.96 19.03 12.98
N ARG A 511 13.07 19.78 14.08
CA ARG A 511 13.01 19.22 15.44
C ARG A 511 11.65 18.61 15.76
N TRP A 512 10.56 19.27 15.37
CA TRP A 512 9.21 18.74 15.54
C TRP A 512 9.09 17.39 14.85
N LEU A 513 9.42 17.34 13.56
CA LEU A 513 9.26 16.15 12.75
C LEU A 513 10.15 15.00 13.21
N SER A 514 11.44 15.26 13.48
CA SER A 514 12.36 14.23 13.98
C SER A 514 11.98 13.73 15.37
N THR A 515 11.43 14.59 16.23
CA THR A 515 10.89 14.17 17.53
C THR A 515 9.60 13.39 17.37
N GLY A 516 8.74 13.78 16.43
CA GLY A 516 7.52 13.08 16.06
C GLY A 516 7.79 11.67 15.55
N TYR A 517 8.75 11.46 14.65
CA TYR A 517 9.19 10.13 14.22
C TYR A 517 9.60 9.24 15.40
N ARG A 518 10.42 9.77 16.32
CA ARG A 518 10.81 9.05 17.55
C ARG A 518 9.63 8.81 18.50
N ALA A 519 8.67 9.73 18.54
CA ALA A 519 7.47 9.58 19.34
C ALA A 519 6.55 8.50 18.77
N ILE A 520 6.40 8.42 17.44
CA ILE A 520 5.65 7.35 16.77
C ILE A 520 6.28 5.99 17.10
N GLU A 521 7.60 5.83 17.03
CA GLU A 521 8.25 4.57 17.41
C GLU A 521 7.98 4.18 18.87
N ARG A 522 8.10 5.15 19.79
CA ARG A 522 7.83 4.92 21.22
C ARG A 522 6.37 4.60 21.46
N LEU A 523 5.46 5.32 20.80
CA LEU A 523 4.03 5.13 20.91
C LEU A 523 3.63 3.74 20.40
N VAL A 524 4.01 3.36 19.17
CA VAL A 524 3.70 2.03 18.62
C VAL A 524 4.20 0.90 19.53
N ARG A 525 5.35 1.09 20.21
CA ARG A 525 5.86 0.12 21.17
C ARG A 525 5.07 0.09 22.49
N LEU A 526 4.95 1.23 23.17
CA LEU A 526 4.34 1.32 24.50
C LEU A 526 2.81 1.19 24.46
N TRP A 527 2.19 1.93 23.55
CA TRP A 527 0.75 1.90 23.31
C TRP A 527 0.32 0.59 22.67
N GLY A 528 1.16 -0.01 21.82
CA GLY A 528 0.88 -1.29 21.19
C GLY A 528 0.56 -2.39 22.21
N LEU A 529 1.25 -2.40 23.36
CA LEU A 529 0.95 -3.33 24.45
C LEU A 529 -0.41 -3.05 25.09
N ALA A 530 -0.71 -1.79 25.42
CA ALA A 530 -2.00 -1.40 26.01
C ALA A 530 -3.18 -1.73 25.07
N VAL A 531 -3.05 -1.40 23.78
CA VAL A 531 -4.07 -1.70 22.76
C VAL A 531 -4.25 -3.20 22.61
N ALA A 532 -3.16 -3.97 22.56
CA ALA A 532 -3.25 -5.41 22.39
C ALA A 532 -3.83 -6.13 23.62
N LEU A 533 -3.46 -5.70 24.84
CA LEU A 533 -4.05 -6.22 26.08
C LEU A 533 -5.53 -5.84 26.20
N GLY A 534 -5.88 -4.59 25.94
CA GLY A 534 -7.28 -4.14 25.93
C GLY A 534 -8.12 -4.91 24.91
N ALA A 535 -7.60 -5.08 23.69
CA ALA A 535 -8.25 -5.89 22.66
C ALA A 535 -8.37 -7.36 23.06
N ALA A 536 -7.35 -7.94 23.70
CA ALA A 536 -7.39 -9.32 24.19
C ALA A 536 -8.41 -9.53 25.32
N ILE A 537 -8.54 -8.57 26.24
CA ILE A 537 -9.54 -8.61 27.32
C ILE A 537 -10.95 -8.55 26.71
N VAL A 538 -11.20 -7.58 25.83
CA VAL A 538 -12.49 -7.47 25.12
C VAL A 538 -12.78 -8.75 24.31
N ALA A 539 -11.78 -9.27 23.61
CA ALA A 539 -11.87 -10.52 22.86
C ALA A 539 -12.24 -11.71 23.75
N LEU A 540 -11.59 -11.86 24.90
CA LEU A 540 -11.87 -12.94 25.85
C LEU A 540 -13.28 -12.81 26.41
N LEU A 541 -13.72 -11.61 26.79
CA LEU A 541 -15.08 -11.35 27.25
C LEU A 541 -16.12 -11.72 26.19
N LEU A 542 -15.90 -11.33 24.93
CA LEU A 542 -16.81 -11.66 23.82
C LEU A 542 -16.85 -13.18 23.56
N LEU A 543 -15.70 -13.85 23.56
CA LEU A 543 -15.61 -15.30 23.36
C LEU A 543 -16.30 -16.06 24.49
N MET A 544 -16.06 -15.68 25.74
CA MET A 544 -16.73 -16.25 26.92
C MET A 544 -18.24 -16.04 26.86
N SER A 545 -18.70 -14.87 26.40
CA SER A 545 -20.13 -14.62 26.18
C SER A 545 -20.74 -15.53 25.11
N GLN A 546 -20.01 -15.84 24.03
CA GLN A 546 -20.50 -16.79 23.02
C GLN A 546 -20.52 -18.23 23.56
N LEU A 547 -19.51 -18.63 24.33
CA LEU A 547 -19.46 -19.96 24.95
C LEU A 547 -20.61 -20.16 25.95
N ALA A 548 -20.88 -19.16 26.80
CA ALA A 548 -22.00 -19.19 27.74
C ALA A 548 -23.35 -19.38 27.01
N ARG A 549 -23.57 -18.64 25.92
CA ARG A 549 -24.80 -18.77 25.09
C ARG A 549 -24.93 -20.12 24.41
N SER A 550 -23.82 -20.74 24.01
CA SER A 550 -23.85 -22.03 23.31
C SER A 550 -24.34 -23.19 24.18
N GLY A 551 -24.32 -23.03 25.51
CA GLY A 551 -24.62 -24.11 26.46
C GLY A 551 -23.58 -25.24 26.49
N LEU A 552 -22.50 -25.16 25.70
CA LEU A 552 -21.45 -26.18 25.63
C LEU A 552 -20.59 -26.25 26.89
N VAL A 553 -20.47 -25.14 27.61
CA VAL A 553 -19.71 -25.05 28.86
C VAL A 553 -20.64 -24.56 29.97
N PRO A 554 -20.97 -25.40 30.97
CA PRO A 554 -21.79 -24.97 32.09
C PRO A 554 -20.98 -24.03 33.00
N TYR A 555 -21.48 -22.82 33.20
CA TYR A 555 -20.94 -21.86 34.17
C TYR A 555 -21.91 -21.68 35.34
N PRO A 556 -21.42 -21.37 36.56
CA PRO A 556 -22.30 -20.96 37.66
C PRO A 556 -23.10 -19.70 37.28
N ALA A 557 -24.38 -19.63 37.65
CA ALA A 557 -25.25 -18.49 37.32
C ALA A 557 -24.68 -17.13 37.80
N ALA A 558 -23.98 -17.14 38.95
CA ALA A 558 -23.29 -15.94 39.46
C ALA A 558 -22.16 -15.45 38.53
N PHE A 559 -21.45 -16.37 37.86
CA PHE A 559 -20.42 -16.02 36.89
C PHE A 559 -21.02 -15.42 35.62
N ASP A 560 -22.13 -15.98 35.12
CA ASP A 560 -22.82 -15.45 33.94
C ASP A 560 -23.39 -14.05 34.20
N LEU A 561 -24.02 -13.82 35.35
CA LEU A 561 -24.47 -12.49 35.80
C LEU A 561 -23.31 -11.48 35.87
N HIS A 562 -22.15 -11.89 36.40
CA HIS A 562 -20.97 -11.03 36.47
C HIS A 562 -20.39 -10.73 35.08
N LEU A 563 -20.32 -11.74 34.21
CA LEU A 563 -19.85 -11.60 32.83
C LEU A 563 -20.76 -10.65 32.03
N GLN A 564 -22.08 -10.80 32.15
CA GLN A 564 -23.06 -9.90 31.54
C GLN A 564 -22.89 -8.46 32.05
N GLY A 565 -22.72 -8.27 33.36
CA GLY A 565 -22.47 -6.95 33.95
C GLY A 565 -21.20 -6.27 33.40
N MET A 566 -20.12 -7.03 33.20
CA MET A 566 -18.89 -6.52 32.57
C MET A 566 -19.10 -6.17 31.09
N VAL A 567 -19.77 -7.03 30.32
CA VAL A 567 -20.08 -6.77 28.91
C VAL A 567 -20.95 -5.52 28.76
N ASP A 568 -21.95 -5.35 29.61
CA ASP A 568 -22.83 -4.16 29.60
C ASP A 568 -22.08 -2.88 29.99
N ALA A 569 -21.13 -2.96 30.92
CA ALA A 569 -20.28 -1.82 31.27
C ALA A 569 -19.41 -1.38 30.08
N VAL A 570 -18.78 -2.33 29.39
CA VAL A 570 -17.99 -2.07 28.17
C VAL A 570 -18.89 -1.52 27.06
N GLU A 571 -20.07 -2.09 26.86
CA GLU A 571 -21.05 -1.64 25.86
C GLU A 571 -21.47 -0.18 26.13
N ARG A 572 -21.81 0.17 27.38
CA ARG A 572 -22.19 1.54 27.77
C ARG A 572 -21.07 2.54 27.54
N LEU A 573 -19.85 2.21 27.99
CA LEU A 573 -18.68 3.05 27.75
C LEU A 573 -18.49 3.27 26.25
N SER A 574 -18.54 2.20 25.47
CA SER A 574 -18.30 2.26 24.04
C SER A 574 -19.40 2.98 23.25
N LYS A 575 -20.67 2.94 23.69
CA LYS A 575 -21.77 3.70 23.07
C LYS A 575 -21.54 5.20 23.13
N ASN A 576 -21.06 5.71 24.26
CA ASN A 576 -20.76 7.14 24.43
C ASN A 576 -19.70 7.62 23.43
N TRP A 577 -18.68 6.80 23.19
CA TRP A 577 -17.62 7.09 22.21
C TRP A 577 -18.06 6.87 20.77
N LEU A 578 -18.85 5.82 20.51
CA LEU A 578 -19.38 5.51 19.18
C LEU A 578 -20.17 6.69 18.62
N GLY A 579 -21.01 7.34 19.45
CA GLY A 579 -21.74 8.55 19.05
C GLY A 579 -20.80 9.65 18.54
N GLY A 580 -19.73 9.94 19.28
CA GLY A 580 -18.71 10.93 18.87
C GLY A 580 -17.97 10.55 17.59
N ILE A 581 -17.57 9.28 17.43
CA ILE A 581 -16.89 8.77 16.23
C ILE A 581 -17.82 8.85 15.01
N VAL A 582 -19.07 8.38 15.14
CA VAL A 582 -20.05 8.38 14.06
C VAL A 582 -20.40 9.80 13.65
N ILE A 583 -20.61 10.72 14.60
CA ILE A 583 -20.87 12.14 14.30
C ILE A 583 -19.64 12.79 13.66
N GLY A 584 -18.43 12.53 14.16
CA GLY A 584 -17.20 13.07 13.57
C GLY A 584 -16.97 12.59 12.14
N ILE A 585 -17.23 11.31 11.88
CA ILE A 585 -17.06 10.71 10.54
C ILE A 585 -18.20 11.10 9.61
N ALA A 586 -19.46 11.05 10.05
CA ALA A 586 -20.61 11.46 9.26
C ALA A 586 -20.56 12.97 8.97
N GLY A 587 -20.18 13.79 9.95
CA GLY A 587 -19.94 15.22 9.79
C GLY A 587 -18.75 15.51 8.88
N GLY A 588 -17.66 14.73 8.98
CA GLY A 588 -16.52 14.80 8.07
C GLY A 588 -16.88 14.43 6.63
N ALA A 589 -17.58 13.32 6.44
CA ALA A 589 -18.04 12.84 5.13
C ALA A 589 -19.09 13.77 4.51
N ALA A 590 -20.06 14.26 5.30
CA ALA A 590 -21.03 15.26 4.86
C ALA A 590 -20.35 16.59 4.54
N GLY A 591 -19.36 17.02 5.34
CA GLY A 591 -18.53 18.19 5.06
C GLY A 591 -17.74 18.05 3.77
N LEU A 592 -17.08 16.90 3.55
CA LEU A 592 -16.37 16.57 2.30
C LEU A 592 -17.32 16.54 1.09
N MET A 593 -18.53 15.98 1.22
CA MET A 593 -19.52 15.96 0.16
C MET A 593 -20.14 17.35 -0.10
N ALA A 594 -20.38 18.15 0.94
CA ALA A 594 -20.92 19.50 0.82
C ALA A 594 -19.90 20.50 0.24
N LEU A 595 -18.60 20.27 0.45
CA LEU A 595 -17.51 21.12 -0.04
C LEU A 595 -17.11 20.86 -1.50
N GLY A 596 -17.72 19.88 -2.19
CA GLY A 596 -17.60 19.70 -3.65
C GLY A 596 -16.16 19.84 -4.20
N LYS A 597 -15.95 20.75 -5.16
CA LYS A 597 -14.64 21.00 -5.79
C LYS A 597 -13.56 21.53 -4.81
N VAL A 598 -13.95 22.13 -3.68
CA VAL A 598 -13.02 22.61 -2.64
C VAL A 598 -12.47 21.44 -1.82
N ALA A 599 -13.29 20.42 -1.57
CA ALA A 599 -12.86 19.17 -0.94
C ALA A 599 -11.80 18.45 -1.78
N ILE A 600 -11.88 18.52 -3.11
CA ILE A 600 -10.86 17.94 -4.02
C ILE A 600 -9.50 18.63 -3.84
N LYS A 601 -9.46 19.96 -3.66
CA LYS A 601 -8.20 20.69 -3.34
C LYS A 601 -7.69 20.39 -1.93
N GLN A 602 -8.56 20.23 -0.93
CA GLN A 602 -8.14 19.87 0.42
C GLN A 602 -7.70 18.40 0.54
N LEU A 603 -8.27 17.50 -0.26
CA LEU A 603 -7.84 16.11 -0.40
C LEU A 603 -6.43 15.99 -1.01
N GLN A 604 -5.98 16.95 -1.82
CA GLN A 604 -4.60 16.97 -2.34
C GLN A 604 -3.54 17.06 -1.22
N ALA A 605 -3.85 17.71 -0.09
CA ALA A 605 -2.91 17.83 1.04
C ALA A 605 -2.77 16.52 1.84
N ILE A 606 -3.83 15.70 1.91
CA ILE A 606 -3.78 14.36 2.53
C ILE A 606 -3.20 13.31 1.57
N ARG A 607 -3.26 13.60 0.26
CA ARG A 607 -2.81 12.70 -0.80
C ARG A 607 -1.30 12.47 -0.78
N ALA A 608 -0.48 13.46 -0.47
CA ALA A 608 0.98 13.31 -0.58
C ALA A 608 1.57 12.23 0.37
N PRO A 609 1.21 12.16 1.67
CA PRO A 609 1.60 11.04 2.54
C PRO A 609 1.06 9.67 2.08
N LEU A 610 -0.12 9.65 1.48
CA LEU A 610 -0.77 8.43 0.99
C LEU A 610 -0.13 7.92 -0.30
N ASP A 611 0.21 8.82 -1.22
CA ASP A 611 0.99 8.53 -2.43
C ASP A 611 2.37 8.00 -2.05
N ALA A 612 2.99 8.53 -0.99
CA ALA A 612 4.25 7.99 -0.48
C ALA A 612 4.12 6.53 0.02
N ALA A 613 3.04 6.21 0.73
CA ALA A 613 2.77 4.84 1.15
C ALA A 613 2.46 3.92 -0.05
N LEU A 614 1.71 4.41 -1.05
CA LEU A 614 1.41 3.68 -2.28
C LEU A 614 2.67 3.41 -3.11
N ASP A 615 3.63 4.31 -3.15
CA ASP A 615 4.86 4.11 -3.91
C ASP A 615 5.79 3.10 -3.23
N VAL A 616 5.91 3.14 -1.91
CA VAL A 616 6.59 2.07 -1.14
C VAL A 616 5.91 0.72 -1.39
N ASP A 617 4.57 0.70 -1.38
CA ASP A 617 3.79 -0.50 -1.68
C ASP A 617 4.07 -1.06 -3.07
N ASN A 618 3.93 -0.21 -4.09
CA ASN A 618 4.19 -0.54 -5.49
C ASN A 618 5.64 -0.99 -5.73
N HIS A 619 6.60 -0.45 -4.98
CA HIS A 619 8.01 -0.81 -5.10
C HIS A 619 8.31 -2.24 -4.62
N PHE A 620 7.60 -2.74 -3.61
CA PHE A 620 7.76 -4.11 -3.09
C PHE A 620 6.74 -5.10 -3.64
N ARG A 621 5.74 -4.63 -4.38
CA ARG A 621 4.64 -5.46 -4.88
C ARG A 621 5.15 -6.54 -5.85
N GLU A 622 4.73 -7.79 -5.62
CA GLU A 622 5.12 -8.92 -6.48
C GLU A 622 4.05 -9.33 -7.51
N PHE A 623 2.87 -8.71 -7.45
CA PHE A 623 1.69 -9.07 -8.22
C PHE A 623 0.92 -7.80 -8.67
N PRO A 624 0.21 -7.83 -9.81
CA PRO A 624 0.11 -8.92 -10.77
C PRO A 624 1.43 -9.12 -11.56
N ARG A 625 1.66 -10.33 -12.08
CA ARG A 625 2.97 -10.76 -12.59
C ARG A 625 3.39 -10.09 -13.92
N ASP A 626 2.41 -9.68 -14.70
CA ASP A 626 2.56 -8.99 -15.99
C ASP A 626 2.77 -7.48 -15.84
N ALA A 627 2.43 -6.91 -14.69
CA ALA A 627 2.54 -5.48 -14.41
C ALA A 627 3.30 -5.17 -13.10
N ILE A 628 4.35 -5.94 -12.79
CA ILE A 628 5.21 -5.62 -11.63
C ILE A 628 5.89 -4.26 -11.86
N CYS A 629 5.49 -3.27 -11.05
CA CYS A 629 5.86 -1.87 -11.22
C CYS A 629 7.39 -1.68 -11.24
N ARG A 630 8.10 -2.16 -10.20
CA ARG A 630 9.56 -2.08 -10.09
C ARG A 630 10.29 -2.63 -11.32
N VAL A 631 9.78 -3.68 -11.94
CA VAL A 631 10.44 -4.30 -13.10
C VAL A 631 10.26 -3.46 -14.35
N ARG A 632 9.06 -2.93 -14.60
CA ARG A 632 8.80 -2.02 -15.72
C ARG A 632 9.62 -0.72 -15.61
N ILE A 633 9.79 -0.22 -14.37
CA ILE A 633 10.64 0.94 -14.08
C ILE A 633 12.10 0.62 -14.44
N VAL A 634 12.64 -0.51 -13.96
CA VAL A 634 14.03 -0.92 -14.24
C VAL A 634 14.28 -1.08 -15.73
N GLU A 635 13.37 -1.72 -16.47
CA GLU A 635 13.50 -1.89 -17.93
C GLU A 635 13.51 -0.57 -18.68
N ARG A 636 12.57 0.34 -18.35
CA ARG A 636 12.51 1.67 -18.95
C ARG A 636 13.76 2.48 -18.66
N TYR A 637 14.25 2.42 -17.42
CA TYR A 637 15.43 3.17 -17.02
C TYR A 637 16.70 2.63 -17.71
N VAL A 638 16.88 1.31 -17.77
CA VAL A 638 18.01 0.70 -18.50
C VAL A 638 17.97 1.04 -19.99
N ALA A 639 16.79 1.01 -20.61
CA ALA A 639 16.64 1.41 -22.01
C ALA A 639 17.05 2.88 -22.23
N LEU A 640 16.70 3.77 -21.30
CA LEU A 640 17.12 5.18 -21.36
C LEU A 640 18.64 5.32 -21.18
N LEU A 641 19.23 4.63 -20.21
CA LEU A 641 20.68 4.67 -19.98
C LEU A 641 21.46 4.15 -21.19
N ASP A 642 20.99 3.07 -21.82
CA ASP A 642 21.61 2.53 -23.03
C ASP A 642 21.41 3.46 -24.25
N HIS A 643 20.29 4.18 -24.33
CA HIS A 643 20.12 5.25 -25.31
C HIS A 643 21.17 6.35 -25.10
N VAL A 644 21.30 6.88 -23.87
CA VAL A 644 22.26 7.93 -23.52
C VAL A 644 23.70 7.49 -23.81
N ARG A 645 24.05 6.24 -23.49
CA ARG A 645 25.37 5.65 -23.78
C ARG A 645 25.77 5.78 -25.26
N ARG A 646 24.82 5.62 -26.19
CA ARG A 646 25.07 5.65 -27.63
C ARG A 646 25.25 7.07 -28.20
N GLN A 647 25.00 8.10 -27.41
CA GLN A 647 25.00 9.51 -27.85
C GLN A 647 26.33 10.25 -27.60
N GLY A 648 27.33 9.59 -27.00
CA GLY A 648 28.69 10.14 -26.86
C GLY A 648 28.83 11.29 -25.86
N TYR A 649 28.02 11.32 -24.80
CA TYR A 649 28.16 12.32 -23.74
C TYR A 649 29.46 12.13 -22.95
N THR A 650 30.10 13.25 -22.57
CA THR A 650 31.36 13.23 -21.79
C THR A 650 31.12 13.00 -20.30
N ARG A 651 29.90 13.28 -19.83
CA ARG A 651 29.47 13.11 -18.45
C ARG A 651 27.98 12.86 -18.35
N VAL A 652 27.58 12.14 -17.30
CA VAL A 652 26.18 11.93 -16.94
C VAL A 652 25.93 12.41 -15.52
N VAL A 653 24.89 13.23 -15.35
CA VAL A 653 24.36 13.65 -14.05
C VAL A 653 22.95 13.10 -13.90
N ILE A 654 22.68 12.37 -12.83
CA ILE A 654 21.31 11.96 -12.50
C ILE A 654 20.79 12.92 -11.43
N VAL A 655 19.59 13.45 -11.63
CA VAL A 655 18.87 14.28 -10.66
C VAL A 655 17.65 13.49 -10.22
N ALA A 656 17.63 13.04 -8.97
CA ALA A 656 16.61 12.15 -8.45
C ALA A 656 15.85 12.79 -7.28
N HIS A 657 14.52 12.83 -7.36
CA HIS A 657 13.67 13.35 -6.29
C HIS A 657 12.91 12.22 -5.61
N SER A 658 12.83 12.25 -4.27
CA SER A 658 11.99 11.34 -3.50
C SER A 658 12.18 9.86 -3.89
N GLN A 659 11.10 9.15 -4.26
CA GLN A 659 11.11 7.77 -4.76
C GLN A 659 12.04 7.55 -5.96
N GLY A 660 12.26 8.56 -6.80
CA GLY A 660 13.26 8.53 -7.86
C GLY A 660 14.66 8.22 -7.32
N THR A 661 14.98 8.66 -6.10
CA THR A 661 16.26 8.33 -5.43
C THR A 661 16.42 6.84 -5.19
N VAL A 662 15.34 6.17 -4.74
CA VAL A 662 15.36 4.73 -4.43
C VAL A 662 15.46 3.93 -5.72
N ILE A 663 14.70 4.34 -6.74
CA ILE A 663 14.72 3.74 -8.08
C ILE A 663 16.13 3.81 -8.67
N THR A 664 16.75 4.99 -8.65
CA THR A 664 18.12 5.22 -9.14
C THR A 664 19.12 4.41 -8.34
N ALA A 665 19.11 4.51 -7.01
CA ALA A 665 20.10 3.83 -6.17
C ALA A 665 20.04 2.32 -6.31
N GLU A 666 18.85 1.71 -6.29
CA GLU A 666 18.69 0.27 -6.45
C GLU A 666 19.07 -0.20 -7.85
N LEU A 667 18.74 0.56 -8.91
CA LEU A 667 19.16 0.23 -10.27
C LEU A 667 20.69 0.25 -10.39
N LEU A 668 21.33 1.31 -9.92
CA LEU A 668 22.79 1.44 -10.02
C LEU A 668 23.49 0.35 -9.22
N ARG A 669 23.04 0.06 -7.99
CA ARG A 669 23.56 -1.08 -7.20
C ARG A 669 23.33 -2.40 -7.90
N TYR A 670 22.16 -2.60 -8.50
CA TYR A 670 21.86 -3.80 -9.27
C TYR A 670 22.85 -3.95 -10.44
N LEU A 671 23.09 -2.92 -11.24
CA LEU A 671 24.06 -2.95 -12.34
C LEU A 671 25.49 -3.26 -11.84
N GLN A 672 25.92 -2.65 -10.73
CA GLN A 672 27.26 -2.85 -10.17
C GLN A 672 27.47 -4.23 -9.54
N GLN A 673 26.44 -4.80 -8.93
CA GLN A 673 26.54 -6.06 -8.21
C GLN A 673 25.98 -7.26 -8.99
N ARG A 674 25.38 -7.06 -10.16
CA ARG A 674 24.73 -8.11 -10.96
C ARG A 674 25.65 -9.31 -11.20
N ASP A 675 26.92 -9.06 -11.50
CA ASP A 675 27.90 -10.11 -11.76
C ASP A 675 28.14 -11.04 -10.57
N ARG A 676 27.87 -10.57 -9.33
CA ARG A 676 27.95 -11.39 -8.11
C ARG A 676 26.76 -12.34 -7.97
N LEU A 677 25.67 -12.11 -8.70
CA LEU A 677 24.51 -13.02 -8.72
C LEU A 677 24.72 -14.20 -9.66
N GLY A 678 25.38 -13.97 -10.79
CA GLY A 678 25.52 -14.93 -11.90
C GLY A 678 25.40 -14.23 -13.26
N ARG A 679 25.70 -14.95 -14.34
CA ARG A 679 25.60 -14.44 -15.72
C ARG A 679 24.83 -15.44 -16.60
N PRO A 680 23.58 -15.17 -16.97
CA PRO A 680 22.92 -15.89 -18.05
C PRO A 680 23.36 -15.29 -19.39
N ALA A 681 23.26 -16.06 -20.47
CA ALA A 681 23.46 -15.53 -21.81
C ALA A 681 22.40 -14.45 -22.11
N THR A 682 22.84 -13.25 -22.47
CA THR A 682 21.95 -12.17 -22.95
C THR A 682 21.30 -12.61 -24.26
N ALA A 683 19.97 -12.57 -24.35
CA ALA A 683 19.28 -12.92 -25.59
C ALA A 683 19.52 -11.85 -26.66
N ALA A 684 19.55 -12.25 -27.94
CA ALA A 684 19.69 -11.32 -29.05
C ALA A 684 18.59 -10.25 -29.02
N GLY A 685 18.97 -8.97 -29.14
CA GLY A 685 18.06 -7.83 -29.11
C GLY A 685 17.79 -7.21 -27.73
N GLN A 686 18.39 -7.75 -26.66
CA GLN A 686 18.37 -7.12 -25.34
C GLN A 686 19.51 -6.12 -25.12
N VAL A 687 19.38 -5.28 -24.10
CA VAL A 687 20.44 -4.36 -23.68
C VAL A 687 21.60 -5.16 -23.07
N ASP A 688 22.81 -4.88 -23.54
CA ASP A 688 24.03 -5.41 -22.94
C ASP A 688 24.33 -4.68 -21.62
N LEU A 689 23.94 -5.32 -20.51
CA LEU A 689 24.11 -4.77 -19.17
C LEU A 689 25.58 -4.70 -18.73
N GLN A 690 26.46 -5.54 -19.28
CA GLN A 690 27.89 -5.49 -18.97
C GLN A 690 28.52 -4.27 -19.62
N ALA A 691 28.29 -4.08 -20.92
CA ALA A 691 28.76 -2.89 -21.63
C ALA A 691 28.19 -1.60 -21.03
N LEU A 692 26.94 -1.63 -20.54
CA LEU A 692 26.33 -0.51 -19.85
C LEU A 692 27.06 -0.19 -18.53
N ARG A 693 27.36 -1.20 -17.71
CA ARG A 693 28.10 -1.04 -16.46
C ARG A 693 29.50 -0.45 -16.71
N GLU A 694 30.25 -1.03 -17.64
CA GLU A 694 31.60 -0.57 -18.00
C GLU A 694 31.60 0.90 -18.46
N TRP A 695 30.57 1.30 -19.23
CA TRP A 695 30.38 2.70 -19.60
C TRP A 695 30.07 3.61 -18.41
N LEU A 696 29.20 3.19 -17.48
CA LEU A 696 28.87 3.98 -16.29
C LEU A 696 30.12 4.25 -15.42
N ASP A 697 30.99 3.25 -15.29
CA ASP A 697 32.26 3.37 -14.57
C ASP A 697 33.23 4.35 -15.26
N ALA A 698 33.20 4.40 -16.60
CA ALA A 698 34.07 5.27 -17.40
C ALA A 698 33.57 6.72 -17.53
N VAL A 699 32.27 6.95 -17.64
CA VAL A 699 31.67 8.27 -17.96
C VAL A 699 31.68 9.25 -16.77
N GLY A 700 32.04 8.79 -15.58
CA GLY A 700 32.12 9.63 -14.38
C GLY A 700 30.74 10.06 -13.86
N LEU A 701 29.86 9.09 -13.60
CA LEU A 701 28.48 9.32 -13.16
C LEU A 701 28.40 10.14 -11.86
N ARG A 702 27.55 11.17 -11.83
CA ARG A 702 27.25 11.99 -10.65
C ARG A 702 25.76 11.94 -10.30
N LEU A 703 25.43 12.04 -9.03
CA LEU A 703 24.06 11.96 -8.53
C LEU A 703 23.73 13.16 -7.63
N LEU A 704 22.66 13.88 -7.97
CA LEU A 704 21.97 14.82 -7.10
C LEU A 704 20.68 14.18 -6.62
N THR A 705 20.49 14.06 -5.30
CA THR A 705 19.23 13.64 -4.71
C THR A 705 18.57 14.77 -3.96
N VAL A 706 17.26 14.90 -4.08
CA VAL A 706 16.45 15.86 -3.31
C VAL A 706 15.33 15.12 -2.57
N GLY A 707 15.18 15.39 -1.27
CA GLY A 707 14.13 14.77 -0.44
C GLY A 707 14.21 13.25 -0.38
N SER A 708 15.41 12.68 -0.19
CA SER A 708 15.65 11.23 -0.32
C SER A 708 15.05 10.38 0.80
N PRO A 709 14.15 9.42 0.51
CA PRO A 709 13.51 8.57 1.52
C PRO A 709 14.36 7.38 1.95
N LEU A 710 15.54 7.18 1.35
CA LEU A 710 16.39 6.00 1.58
C LEU A 710 16.66 5.76 3.06
N ARG A 711 16.97 6.81 3.83
CA ARG A 711 17.25 6.67 5.26
C ARG A 711 15.99 6.56 6.10
N GLN A 712 15.05 7.49 5.93
CA GLN A 712 13.93 7.70 6.89
C GLN A 712 12.71 6.82 6.66
N LEU A 713 12.52 6.30 5.44
CA LEU A 713 11.46 5.35 5.13
C LEU A 713 12.04 3.97 4.85
N TYR A 714 13.02 3.87 3.94
CA TYR A 714 13.49 2.56 3.48
C TYR A 714 14.39 1.85 4.49
N ALA A 715 15.53 2.42 4.87
CA ALA A 715 16.42 1.84 5.87
C ALA A 715 15.77 1.78 7.26
N LEU A 716 14.92 2.75 7.59
CA LEU A 716 14.17 2.72 8.84
C LEU A 716 13.15 1.58 8.87
N ARG A 717 12.38 1.34 7.81
CA ARG A 717 11.29 0.35 7.85
C ARG A 717 11.69 -1.04 7.37
N PHE A 718 12.68 -1.12 6.48
CA PHE A 718 13.16 -2.34 5.84
C PHE A 718 14.68 -2.50 6.00
N PRO A 719 15.22 -2.49 7.24
CA PRO A 719 16.67 -2.49 7.47
C PRO A 719 17.37 -3.73 6.90
N ALA A 720 16.66 -4.86 6.78
CA ALA A 720 17.19 -6.08 6.17
C ALA A 720 17.39 -5.98 4.63
N LEU A 721 16.68 -5.09 3.95
CA LEU A 721 16.82 -4.84 2.50
C LEU A 721 17.76 -3.67 2.20
N TYR A 722 17.83 -2.69 3.10
CA TYR A 722 18.62 -1.47 2.95
C TYR A 722 19.72 -1.31 4.02
N PRO A 723 20.48 -2.36 4.41
CA PRO A 723 21.52 -2.22 5.43
C PRO A 723 22.65 -1.28 4.96
N TRP A 724 22.98 -1.31 3.67
CA TRP A 724 23.99 -0.50 2.99
C TRP A 724 23.80 1.02 3.13
N VAL A 725 22.57 1.49 3.40
CA VAL A 725 22.29 2.92 3.60
C VAL A 725 22.91 3.44 4.90
N LEU A 726 23.31 2.55 5.81
CA LEU A 726 23.83 2.88 7.13
C LEU A 726 25.31 2.48 7.32
N ASP A 727 26.04 2.25 6.22
CA ASP A 727 27.45 1.87 6.26
C ASP A 727 28.35 2.97 6.81
N ARG A 728 29.53 2.60 7.29
CA ARG A 728 30.49 3.55 7.85
C ARG A 728 31.18 4.34 6.75
N VAL A 729 31.15 5.66 6.86
CA VAL A 729 31.84 6.59 5.94
C VAL A 729 32.71 7.58 6.71
N GLN A 730 33.65 8.21 6.01
CA GLN A 730 34.52 9.24 6.59
C GLN A 730 33.98 10.64 6.28
N HIS A 731 33.81 11.46 7.32
CA HIS A 731 33.51 12.87 7.17
C HIS A 731 34.78 13.69 6.93
N ALA A 732 34.67 14.83 6.25
CA ALA A 732 35.81 15.72 5.99
C ALA A 732 36.52 16.20 7.25
N ALA A 733 35.81 16.27 8.39
CA ALA A 733 36.39 16.60 9.70
C ALA A 733 37.12 15.42 10.39
N GLY A 734 37.32 14.28 9.71
CA GLY A 734 38.00 13.10 10.26
C GLY A 734 37.16 12.26 11.22
N THR A 735 35.87 12.55 11.37
CA THR A 735 34.95 11.82 12.25
C THR A 735 34.21 10.69 11.52
N GLY A 736 33.88 9.62 12.25
CA GLY A 736 33.12 8.49 11.72
C GLY A 736 31.64 8.83 11.57
N TRP A 737 31.09 8.63 10.37
CA TRP A 737 29.68 8.86 10.04
C TRP A 737 29.04 7.58 9.49
N THR A 738 27.71 7.57 9.40
CA THR A 738 26.93 6.49 8.76
C THR A 738 26.17 7.03 7.57
N GLY A 739 26.21 6.32 6.44
CA GLY A 739 25.46 6.64 5.24
C GLY A 739 25.86 5.76 4.07
N PRO A 740 25.21 5.92 2.90
CA PRO A 740 25.52 5.11 1.73
C PRO A 740 26.92 5.40 1.17
N GLN A 741 27.51 4.40 0.51
CA GLN A 741 28.81 4.50 -0.16
C GLN A 741 28.61 4.80 -1.67
N PRO A 742 28.98 5.99 -2.18
CA PRO A 742 28.89 6.32 -3.60
C PRO A 742 29.52 5.28 -4.54
N HIS A 743 30.69 4.70 -4.20
CA HIS A 743 31.36 3.73 -5.08
C HIS A 743 30.55 2.44 -5.31
N GLU A 744 29.67 2.03 -4.39
CA GLU A 744 28.83 0.84 -4.57
C GLU A 744 27.75 1.03 -5.65
N LEU A 745 27.49 2.28 -6.03
CA LEU A 745 26.56 2.68 -7.10
C LEU A 745 27.32 3.05 -8.38
N GLY A 746 28.65 2.95 -8.41
CA GLY A 746 29.48 3.47 -9.51
C GLY A 746 29.51 5.00 -9.58
N LEU A 747 29.20 5.69 -8.49
CA LEU A 747 29.15 7.16 -8.46
C LEU A 747 30.54 7.75 -8.17
N HIS A 748 30.88 8.79 -8.93
CA HIS A 748 32.04 9.64 -8.64
C HIS A 748 31.72 10.68 -7.56
N HIS A 749 30.50 11.19 -7.55
CA HIS A 749 30.03 12.22 -6.63
C HIS A 749 28.54 12.03 -6.31
N TRP A 750 28.16 12.19 -5.04
CA TRP A 750 26.75 12.16 -4.62
C TRP A 750 26.44 13.35 -3.69
N SER A 751 25.58 14.25 -4.16
CA SER A 751 25.03 15.36 -3.36
C SER A 751 23.58 15.08 -2.98
N ASN A 752 23.24 15.25 -1.70
CA ASN A 752 21.87 15.15 -1.20
C ASN A 752 21.41 16.48 -0.60
N LEU A 753 20.25 16.97 -1.03
CA LEU A 753 19.63 18.18 -0.55
C LEU A 753 18.25 17.87 0.04
N TRP A 754 17.86 18.55 1.12
CA TRP A 754 16.59 18.25 1.79
C TRP A 754 16.00 19.45 2.53
N GLY A 755 14.68 19.53 2.58
CA GLY A 755 13.93 20.48 3.40
C GLY A 755 13.79 19.96 4.84
N SER A 756 13.88 20.86 5.83
CA SER A 756 13.78 20.43 7.24
C SER A 756 12.40 19.86 7.59
N GLY A 757 11.35 20.27 6.88
CA GLY A 757 9.99 19.77 7.00
C GLY A 757 9.65 18.62 6.07
N ASP A 758 10.58 18.13 5.26
CA ASP A 758 10.31 17.00 4.38
C ASP A 758 10.04 15.74 5.21
N TYR A 759 8.78 15.29 5.18
CA TYR A 759 8.28 14.13 5.90
C TYR A 759 8.52 12.81 5.19
N VAL A 760 8.96 12.83 3.93
CA VAL A 760 9.25 11.63 3.14
C VAL A 760 10.75 11.33 3.20
N GLY A 761 11.62 12.33 3.01
CA GLY A 761 13.05 12.11 2.93
C GLY A 761 13.91 13.30 3.31
N ARG A 762 14.98 13.06 4.10
CA ARG A 762 15.92 14.11 4.54
C ARG A 762 17.38 13.69 4.35
N TRP A 763 18.21 13.87 5.38
CA TRP A 763 19.64 13.58 5.36
C TRP A 763 19.92 12.09 5.07
N LEU A 764 21.01 11.83 4.33
CA LEU A 764 21.50 10.48 4.06
C LEU A 764 22.66 10.10 4.96
N TRP A 765 23.53 11.05 5.28
CA TRP A 765 24.69 10.82 6.13
C TRP A 765 24.45 11.44 7.51
N ALA A 766 24.85 10.76 8.58
CA ALA A 766 24.78 11.32 9.93
C ALA A 766 25.91 10.80 10.81
N ALA A 767 26.37 11.65 11.74
CA ALA A 767 27.27 11.26 12.80
C ALA A 767 26.66 10.11 13.63
N SER A 768 27.48 9.13 13.98
CA SER A 768 27.04 7.98 14.78
C SER A 768 26.69 8.41 16.21
N ASP A 769 25.50 8.05 16.68
CA ASP A 769 25.01 8.31 18.04
C ASP A 769 24.38 7.05 18.65
N ASP A 770 25.07 6.40 19.59
CA ASP A 770 24.57 5.15 20.19
C ASP A 770 23.30 5.31 21.04
N THR A 771 22.85 6.53 21.33
CA THR A 771 21.63 6.79 22.11
C THR A 771 20.35 6.75 21.27
N ARG A 772 20.45 6.81 19.94
CA ARG A 772 19.31 6.92 19.01
C ARG A 772 19.35 5.87 17.90
N PRO A 773 18.19 5.44 17.35
CA PRO A 773 18.20 4.58 16.16
C PRO A 773 18.92 5.25 14.99
N ALA A 774 19.86 4.54 14.36
CA ALA A 774 20.71 5.09 13.29
C ALA A 774 19.96 5.86 12.20
N PRO A 775 18.83 5.37 11.64
CA PRO A 775 18.12 6.11 10.61
C PRO A 775 17.50 7.45 11.10
N LEU A 776 17.28 7.61 12.40
CA LEU A 776 16.72 8.82 13.02
C LEU A 776 17.78 9.73 13.69
N GLN A 777 19.06 9.42 13.53
CA GLN A 777 20.16 10.25 14.03
C GLN A 777 20.32 11.48 13.16
N VAL A 778 20.13 12.66 13.75
CA VAL A 778 20.47 13.95 13.15
C VAL A 778 20.91 14.91 14.25
N ASP A 779 21.94 15.67 13.95
CA ASP A 779 22.36 16.81 14.76
C ASP A 779 21.41 18.00 14.47
N PRO A 780 20.70 18.54 15.49
CA PRO A 780 19.84 19.70 15.33
C PRO A 780 20.53 20.93 14.70
N ALA A 781 21.85 21.07 14.84
CA ALA A 781 22.59 22.15 14.21
C ALA A 781 22.57 22.06 12.67
N ARG A 782 22.26 20.90 12.09
CA ARG A 782 22.21 20.70 10.63
C ARG A 782 21.00 21.32 9.95
N TYR A 783 19.96 21.68 10.69
CA TYR A 783 18.77 22.28 10.07
C TYR A 783 19.02 23.70 9.56
N ASP A 784 19.91 24.44 10.22
CA ASP A 784 20.32 25.80 9.85
C ASP A 784 21.85 25.88 9.58
N GLY A 785 22.51 24.71 9.55
CA GLY A 785 23.96 24.60 9.47
C GLY A 785 24.48 24.46 8.03
N PRO A 786 25.80 24.54 7.85
CA PRO A 786 26.41 24.41 6.53
C PRO A 786 26.23 22.99 5.96
N MET A 787 26.35 22.89 4.63
CA MET A 787 26.41 21.61 3.93
C MET A 787 27.57 20.76 4.47
N GLN A 788 27.27 19.50 4.77
CA GLN A 788 28.22 18.52 5.24
C GLN A 788 28.83 17.78 4.05
N GLN A 789 30.08 17.33 4.17
CA GLN A 789 30.76 16.63 3.08
C GLN A 789 31.80 15.66 3.59
N GLY A 790 32.15 14.68 2.76
CA GLY A 790 33.18 13.71 3.10
C GLY A 790 33.56 12.84 1.93
N ARG A 791 34.26 11.75 2.25
CA ARG A 791 34.67 10.74 1.29
C ARG A 791 34.26 9.36 1.77
N ASP A 792 34.01 8.50 0.81
CA ASP A 792 33.68 7.11 1.03
C ASP A 792 34.97 6.26 1.15
N SER A 793 34.83 4.94 1.33
CA SER A 793 36.01 4.06 1.52
C SER A 793 36.92 3.95 0.30
N GLN A 794 36.47 4.39 -0.89
CA GLN A 794 37.23 4.44 -2.14
C GLN A 794 37.58 5.89 -2.54
N GLY A 795 37.42 6.86 -1.63
CA GLY A 795 37.73 8.26 -1.86
C GLY A 795 36.71 9.03 -2.71
N ARG A 796 35.54 8.44 -3.04
CA ARG A 796 34.47 9.12 -3.76
C ARG A 796 33.79 10.15 -2.86
N ALA A 797 33.48 11.31 -3.42
CA ALA A 797 32.99 12.44 -2.65
C ALA A 797 31.47 12.37 -2.43
N TRP A 798 31.03 12.81 -1.26
CA TRP A 798 29.62 13.00 -0.94
C TRP A 798 29.36 14.34 -0.26
N LYS A 799 28.15 14.88 -0.43
CA LYS A 799 27.66 16.11 0.19
C LYS A 799 26.23 15.95 0.69
N ASP A 800 25.86 16.65 1.76
CA ASP A 800 24.54 16.57 2.38
C ASP A 800 24.13 17.89 3.07
N GLY A 801 23.07 18.55 2.59
CA GLY A 801 22.70 19.90 3.03
C GLY A 801 21.19 20.13 3.19
N CYS A 802 20.83 20.92 4.21
CA CYS A 802 19.46 21.39 4.40
C CYS A 802 19.22 22.66 3.56
N ILE A 803 18.13 22.71 2.79
CA ILE A 803 17.75 23.91 1.99
C ILE A 803 16.95 24.94 2.80
N GLY A 804 16.72 24.66 4.09
CA GLY A 804 15.95 25.51 5.00
C GLY A 804 14.57 24.93 5.30
N ALA A 805 13.63 25.84 5.65
CA ALA A 805 12.28 25.47 6.04
C ALA A 805 11.46 25.12 4.81
N ASP A 806 11.65 23.92 4.27
CA ASP A 806 10.90 23.45 3.10
C ASP A 806 10.24 22.10 3.35
N ALA A 807 9.22 21.80 2.55
CA ALA A 807 8.48 20.55 2.53
C ALA A 807 8.94 19.67 1.35
N HIS A 808 8.13 18.68 0.97
CA HIS A 808 8.56 17.63 0.05
C HIS A 808 8.55 18.00 -1.45
N THR A 809 7.75 18.98 -1.87
CA THR A 809 7.40 19.16 -3.29
C THR A 809 8.09 20.31 -4.01
N HIS A 810 8.75 21.24 -3.29
CA HIS A 810 9.14 22.55 -3.83
C HIS A 810 10.62 22.67 -4.25
N TYR A 811 11.33 21.54 -4.35
CA TYR A 811 12.78 21.50 -4.61
C TYR A 811 13.23 22.09 -5.95
N PHE A 812 12.41 22.00 -6.99
CA PHE A 812 12.77 22.44 -8.35
C PHE A 812 12.23 23.82 -8.71
N GLU A 813 11.70 24.57 -7.73
CA GLU A 813 11.30 25.95 -7.97
C GLU A 813 12.54 26.82 -8.23
N LEU A 814 12.39 27.85 -9.08
CA LEU A 814 13.50 28.75 -9.44
C LEU A 814 14.04 29.53 -8.23
N GLU A 815 13.25 29.67 -7.17
CA GLU A 815 13.65 30.33 -5.92
C GLU A 815 14.65 29.49 -5.10
N GLN A 816 14.76 28.19 -5.37
CA GLN A 816 15.64 27.26 -4.65
C GLN A 816 17.08 27.34 -5.14
N ARG A 817 17.77 28.41 -4.74
CA ARG A 817 19.15 28.71 -5.18
C ARG A 817 20.13 27.57 -4.92
N LEU A 818 20.08 26.94 -3.74
CA LEU A 818 21.03 25.89 -3.38
C LEU A 818 20.92 24.66 -4.30
N VAL A 819 19.71 24.32 -4.75
CA VAL A 819 19.49 23.20 -5.68
C VAL A 819 20.06 23.54 -7.06
N ALA A 820 19.79 24.75 -7.55
CA ALA A 820 20.30 25.20 -8.85
C ALA A 820 21.84 25.32 -8.86
N GLU A 821 22.44 25.84 -7.79
CA GLU A 821 23.89 25.96 -7.62
C GLU A 821 24.59 24.59 -7.60
N GLU A 822 24.08 23.65 -6.81
CA GLU A 822 24.67 22.30 -6.75
C GLU A 822 24.46 21.54 -8.06
N LEU A 823 23.28 21.64 -8.68
CA LEU A 823 23.02 21.06 -10.01
C LEU A 823 24.00 21.60 -11.05
N PHE A 824 24.23 22.91 -11.06
CA PHE A 824 25.17 23.55 -11.98
C PHE A 824 26.63 23.14 -11.71
N ALA A 825 27.00 22.98 -10.44
CA ALA A 825 28.31 22.48 -10.04
C ALA A 825 28.55 21.02 -10.49
N LEU A 826 27.50 20.20 -10.59
CA LEU A 826 27.63 18.81 -11.04
C LEU A 826 27.72 18.67 -12.56
N VAL A 827 27.19 19.61 -13.34
CA VAL A 827 27.33 19.57 -14.81
C VAL A 827 28.65 20.17 -15.30
N ARG A 828 29.27 21.09 -14.54
CA ARG A 828 30.65 21.58 -14.76
C ARG A 828 31.70 20.54 -14.35
#